data_AF-A0A162K3M8-F1
#
_entry.id   AF-A0A162K3M8-F1
#
_cell.length_a   1.000
_cell.length_b   1.000
_cell.length_c   1.000
_cell.angle_alpha   90.00
_cell.angle_beta   90.00
_cell.angle_gamma   90.00
#
_symmetry.space_group_name_H-M   'P 1'
#
loop_
_entity.id
_entity.type
_entity.pdbx_description
1 polymer ?
#
loop_
_entity_poly.entity_id
_entity_poly.type
_entity_poly.pdbx_seq_one_letter_code
_entity_poly.pdbx_strand_id
1 'polypeptide(L)'
;MVSGALRRALAPRLSTLSEAHSHGAALTSRNLLSNSFTKPISIIKPASLFHAASGHRHGLATHAVLDATFSAQPLLLQRIAERRAALAYKPSSVALTRPFSTNTSLREQRQNQPPKIEEKSQPSEKNEPDDDEADFEFKKSDRAAQAAQVNLAAKLSKDSKQPTKAGLQEIWRLIKVARPELRWLGVAFIFLVISSSVTMSIPFSVGRILDLATKGEDEDIRLFGLTLNQFFIGLAGILTLGAMANFGRVILLRIVGERVVARLRSQLYRRTYVQDAEFFDANRVGDLISRLSSDTVIVGKSVTQNISDGLRALFSGGAGFAIMVWTSPQLTGLLLLMFPPIAIGAFFYGRAIRNISRSIQKNLGTLTKIAEERLGNIKTSQAFVGEVQEVGRYNRQIRRIFALGKRESLVAATFFASTGWAGNMTILAMLVVGGSFVRNGTMSLGDLTSFMMYTAFAGSSLFGLSGFYSELMKGVGAASRLFELQDRRPGIHQTVGKPVKSAQGPIKFSNVTFAYPTRPAVKIFNGLDFEIPSGSNVCVVGPSGGGKSTVASLLLRFYNPTEGSITINGVDISGMNVKSLRRRIGMVSQEPVLFSGTIAENIAYGKPHASRAEIIAAARRANCSFISDLPDGLETQVGARGSQLSGGQKQRIAIARALLKDPDILILDEATSALDAESETLVNEALAGLLRGHNTTISIAHRLSTIKRSDQIIVLNTEGTVAEIGSYAQLAANKDSAFSRLMEWQMSGGDVPEKRPSAAAAHITEAEYMEQERQKDEEELIEEEEHKEKDLESETTEQKQR
;
A
#
# COMPACT_ATOMS: atom_id res chain seq x y z
N MET A 1 42.50 22.27 38.46
CA MET A 1 42.54 23.30 39.51
C MET A 1 41.67 24.48 39.09
N VAL A 2 40.62 24.76 39.89
CA VAL A 2 40.02 26.08 40.22
C VAL A 2 39.56 26.96 39.03
N SER A 3 38.25 26.99 38.71
CA SER A 3 37.21 27.99 39.13
C SER A 3 37.23 29.26 38.27
N GLY A 4 36.15 29.90 37.82
CA GLY A 4 34.71 29.81 38.09
C GLY A 4 34.04 31.18 37.79
N ALA A 5 32.71 31.17 37.62
CA ALA A 5 31.75 32.29 37.77
C ALA A 5 31.60 33.33 36.62
N LEU A 6 30.47 33.33 35.87
CA LEU A 6 29.16 34.04 36.09
C LEU A 6 29.18 35.47 35.46
N ARG A 7 28.16 36.05 34.80
CA ARG A 7 26.69 35.85 34.74
C ARG A 7 26.06 36.74 33.62
N ARG A 8 25.05 36.18 32.93
CA ARG A 8 23.76 36.71 32.42
C ARG A 8 23.50 38.22 32.20
N ALA A 9 22.80 38.53 31.09
CA ALA A 9 21.40 39.08 31.00
C ALA A 9 21.18 39.62 29.55
N LEU A 10 20.24 39.16 28.71
CA LEU A 10 18.76 39.19 28.67
C LEU A 10 18.33 39.89 27.36
N ALA A 11 17.45 39.24 26.60
CA ALA A 11 16.70 39.73 25.43
C ALA A 11 15.69 40.85 25.83
N PRO A 12 14.78 41.43 24.99
CA PRO A 12 14.23 40.95 23.70
C PRO A 12 13.68 42.00 22.67
N ARG A 13 13.00 41.49 21.62
CA ARG A 13 11.88 42.07 20.79
C ARG A 13 12.23 42.95 19.58
N LEU A 14 11.79 42.51 18.37
CA LEU A 14 10.67 43.04 17.52
C LEU A 14 11.00 44.43 16.96
N SER A 15 10.83 44.82 15.70
CA SER A 15 10.01 44.34 14.58
C SER A 15 10.27 45.32 13.42
N THR A 16 10.20 44.82 12.17
CA THR A 16 9.61 45.48 10.98
C THR A 16 10.13 46.81 10.42
N LEU A 17 10.00 46.88 9.08
CA LEU A 17 9.97 48.02 8.16
C LEU A 17 11.35 48.55 7.74
N SER A 18 11.72 48.63 6.45
CA SER A 18 11.06 49.03 5.19
C SER A 18 11.69 50.34 4.74
N GLU A 19 11.73 50.49 3.42
CA GLU A 19 12.12 51.69 2.66
C GLU A 19 13.62 51.99 2.65
N ALA A 20 14.18 52.56 1.59
CA ALA A 20 13.89 52.74 0.17
C ALA A 20 15.00 53.69 -0.30
N HIS A 21 15.08 53.86 -1.61
CA HIS A 21 15.85 54.91 -2.30
C HIS A 21 17.37 54.72 -2.40
N SER A 22 18.02 55.02 -3.52
CA SER A 22 17.67 55.13 -4.95
C SER A 22 18.88 55.77 -5.62
N HIS A 23 19.16 55.37 -6.87
CA HIS A 23 19.97 56.09 -7.87
C HIS A 23 21.46 56.30 -7.55
N GLY A 24 22.42 56.17 -8.46
CA GLY A 24 22.39 55.99 -9.91
C GLY A 24 23.68 56.58 -10.49
N ALA A 25 24.20 55.93 -11.54
CA ALA A 25 25.15 56.47 -12.53
C ALA A 25 26.56 56.89 -12.02
N ALA A 26 27.64 56.95 -12.81
CA ALA A 26 28.11 56.37 -14.06
C ALA A 26 29.53 56.94 -14.27
N LEU A 27 30.39 56.23 -15.02
CA LEU A 27 31.64 56.69 -15.69
C LEU A 27 32.84 56.97 -14.75
N THR A 28 34.08 56.54 -15.01
CA THR A 28 34.88 56.67 -16.24
C THR A 28 36.00 55.62 -16.37
N SER A 29 36.16 55.17 -17.62
CA SER A 29 37.27 54.51 -18.34
C SER A 29 38.73 54.87 -18.03
N ARG A 30 39.67 53.91 -18.23
CA ARG A 30 40.66 53.90 -19.34
C ARG A 30 41.68 52.74 -19.28
N ASN A 31 41.77 51.99 -20.39
CA ASN A 31 42.97 51.58 -21.17
C ASN A 31 42.67 50.28 -21.95
N LEU A 32 43.04 50.03 -23.21
CA LEU A 32 43.54 50.75 -24.40
C LEU A 32 43.53 49.69 -25.54
N LEU A 33 42.99 50.04 -26.73
CA LEU A 33 43.38 49.64 -28.12
C LEU A 33 43.44 48.12 -28.50
N SER A 34 43.05 47.60 -29.68
CA SER A 34 42.67 48.14 -31.01
C SER A 34 42.06 47.04 -31.91
N ASN A 35 41.08 47.39 -32.76
CA ASN A 35 40.69 46.93 -34.13
C ASN A 35 41.20 45.57 -34.68
N SER A 36 40.47 44.77 -35.50
CA SER A 36 39.13 44.78 -36.12
C SER A 36 38.99 43.54 -37.05
N PHE A 37 37.74 43.16 -37.39
CA PHE A 37 37.25 42.35 -38.54
C PHE A 37 36.78 40.87 -38.37
N THR A 38 35.44 40.74 -38.40
CA THR A 38 34.53 39.78 -39.10
C THR A 38 34.39 38.28 -38.74
N LYS A 39 33.13 37.96 -38.37
CA LYS A 39 32.29 36.70 -38.37
C LYS A 39 32.59 35.61 -39.43
N PRO A 40 31.90 34.42 -39.43
CA PRO A 40 31.12 33.69 -38.40
C PRO A 40 31.50 32.18 -38.32
N ILE A 41 30.95 31.40 -37.37
CA ILE A 41 31.01 29.91 -37.42
C ILE A 41 29.62 29.28 -37.28
N SER A 42 29.32 28.45 -38.27
CA SER A 42 28.26 27.44 -38.35
C SER A 42 28.73 26.08 -37.79
N ILE A 43 27.83 25.42 -37.07
CA ILE A 43 27.44 23.98 -37.10
C ILE A 43 28.49 22.93 -37.56
N ILE A 44 28.68 21.86 -36.76
CA ILE A 44 28.50 20.41 -37.08
C ILE A 44 29.37 19.50 -36.19
N LYS A 45 28.66 18.63 -35.43
CA LYS A 45 28.81 17.18 -35.09
C LYS A 45 30.17 16.42 -35.12
N PRO A 46 30.25 15.28 -34.39
CA PRO A 46 31.38 14.87 -33.58
C PRO A 46 32.28 13.79 -34.20
N ALA A 47 33.52 13.72 -33.72
CA ALA A 47 34.48 12.70 -34.05
C ALA A 47 34.60 11.62 -32.96
N SER A 48 34.87 10.43 -33.46
CA SER A 48 35.15 9.15 -32.82
C SER A 48 36.59 9.01 -32.29
N LEU A 49 36.73 8.15 -31.27
CA LEU A 49 37.78 7.13 -31.07
C LEU A 49 39.26 7.53 -30.80
N PHE A 50 39.71 7.04 -29.64
CA PHE A 50 41.01 6.42 -29.29
C PHE A 50 42.30 7.25 -29.05
N HIS A 51 42.78 7.09 -27.81
CA HIS A 51 44.16 6.96 -27.28
C HIS A 51 45.28 7.89 -27.77
N ALA A 52 46.00 8.53 -26.84
CA ALA A 52 47.19 7.97 -26.14
C ALA A 52 47.90 9.01 -25.24
N ALA A 53 48.78 8.48 -24.37
CA ALA A 53 49.84 9.13 -23.57
C ALA A 53 49.37 9.91 -22.33
N SER A 54 49.99 9.83 -21.14
CA SER A 54 51.27 9.30 -20.61
C SER A 54 51.20 9.49 -19.08
N GLY A 55 51.88 8.80 -18.16
CA GLY A 55 52.97 7.84 -18.20
C GLY A 55 53.50 7.57 -16.76
N HIS A 56 54.53 6.73 -16.67
CA HIS A 56 55.49 6.52 -15.55
C HIS A 56 54.98 5.78 -14.29
N ARG A 57 55.72 4.89 -13.60
CA ARG A 57 57.04 4.23 -13.73
C ARG A 57 57.16 3.18 -12.59
N HIS A 58 58.00 2.16 -12.80
CA HIS A 58 58.63 1.23 -11.82
C HIS A 58 57.73 0.16 -11.15
N GLY A 59 58.12 -1.11 -10.98
CA GLY A 59 59.35 -1.84 -11.29
C GLY A 59 59.46 -3.08 -10.37
N LEU A 60 59.95 -4.20 -10.93
CA LEU A 60 60.46 -5.43 -10.28
C LEU A 60 59.44 -6.33 -9.54
N ALA A 61 59.49 -7.66 -9.51
CA ALA A 61 60.14 -8.79 -10.21
C ALA A 61 60.13 -9.94 -9.17
N THR A 62 59.69 -11.15 -9.53
CA THR A 62 60.40 -12.42 -9.26
C THR A 62 59.63 -13.61 -9.82
N HIS A 63 60.33 -14.32 -10.72
CA HIS A 63 60.10 -15.66 -11.22
C HIS A 63 60.65 -16.71 -10.23
N ALA A 64 60.07 -17.92 -10.24
CA ALA A 64 60.70 -19.26 -10.06
C ALA A 64 59.57 -20.27 -9.72
N VAL A 65 59.48 -21.53 -10.19
CA VAL A 65 60.36 -22.45 -10.92
C VAL A 65 59.50 -23.67 -11.34
N LEU A 66 59.69 -24.09 -12.61
CA LEU A 66 59.69 -25.43 -13.25
C LEU A 66 58.78 -26.62 -12.84
N ASP A 67 58.28 -27.26 -13.91
CA ASP A 67 58.15 -28.70 -14.20
C ASP A 67 57.20 -29.60 -13.40
N ALA A 68 56.17 -30.12 -14.08
CA ALA A 68 56.26 -31.42 -14.77
C ALA A 68 54.89 -31.88 -15.32
N THR A 69 54.94 -32.41 -16.54
CA THR A 69 53.85 -32.92 -17.40
C THR A 69 53.53 -34.40 -17.16
N PHE A 70 52.26 -34.84 -17.19
CA PHE A 70 51.68 -35.75 -18.23
C PHE A 70 50.22 -36.16 -17.93
N SER A 71 49.41 -36.20 -19.00
CA SER A 71 48.21 -37.05 -19.27
C SER A 71 47.05 -37.18 -18.27
N ALA A 72 45.83 -36.80 -18.70
CA ALA A 72 44.71 -37.72 -19.00
C ALA A 72 43.33 -37.02 -18.96
N GLN A 73 42.64 -37.07 -20.12
CA GLN A 73 41.18 -37.16 -20.38
C GLN A 73 40.14 -36.21 -19.72
N PRO A 74 39.11 -35.77 -20.49
CA PRO A 74 38.00 -34.96 -20.00
C PRO A 74 36.82 -35.85 -19.54
N LEU A 75 36.48 -35.81 -18.25
CA LEU A 75 35.26 -36.41 -17.70
C LEU A 75 34.53 -35.34 -16.88
N LEU A 76 33.72 -34.51 -17.56
CA LEU A 76 32.65 -33.74 -16.89
C LEU A 76 31.63 -33.10 -17.86
N LEU A 77 31.87 -33.13 -19.17
CA LEU A 77 30.92 -32.66 -20.20
C LEU A 77 30.11 -33.78 -20.88
N GLN A 78 30.23 -35.03 -20.43
CA GLN A 78 29.47 -36.16 -20.96
C GLN A 78 28.29 -36.62 -20.06
N ARG A 79 28.04 -35.95 -18.93
CA ARG A 79 26.93 -36.31 -18.00
C ARG A 79 25.64 -35.49 -18.14
N ILE A 80 25.55 -34.58 -19.12
CA ILE A 80 24.34 -33.77 -19.35
C ILE A 80 23.62 -34.14 -20.66
N ALA A 81 24.24 -34.96 -21.52
CA ALA A 81 23.67 -35.37 -22.81
C ALA A 81 22.84 -36.69 -22.77
N GLU A 82 22.86 -37.47 -21.67
CA GLU A 82 22.24 -38.81 -21.62
C GLU A 82 20.92 -38.93 -20.82
N ARG A 83 20.30 -37.84 -20.36
CA ARG A 83 18.98 -37.89 -19.68
C ARG A 83 17.80 -37.33 -20.47
N ARG A 84 17.89 -37.35 -21.81
CA ARG A 84 16.79 -36.95 -22.71
C ARG A 84 16.42 -37.97 -23.80
N ALA A 85 16.80 -39.23 -23.62
CA ALA A 85 16.38 -40.33 -24.49
C ALA A 85 15.73 -41.46 -23.68
N ALA A 86 14.46 -41.29 -23.33
CA ALA A 86 13.52 -42.39 -23.09
C ALA A 86 12.10 -41.82 -23.24
N LEU A 87 11.25 -42.56 -23.94
CA LEU A 87 9.84 -42.28 -24.27
C LEU A 87 9.61 -41.51 -25.57
N ALA A 88 9.94 -42.18 -26.67
CA ALA A 88 9.18 -42.08 -27.90
C ALA A 88 7.94 -42.99 -27.81
N TYR A 89 6.75 -42.45 -28.06
CA TYR A 89 5.71 -43.15 -28.81
C TYR A 89 4.83 -42.13 -29.56
N LYS A 90 4.73 -42.33 -30.88
CA LYS A 90 3.86 -41.65 -31.87
C LYS A 90 2.49 -42.33 -31.85
N PRO A 91 1.37 -41.68 -32.20
CA PRO A 91 1.03 -41.38 -33.61
C PRO A 91 0.23 -40.07 -33.73
N SER A 92 -0.24 -39.52 -34.85
CA SER A 92 -0.08 -39.64 -36.30
C SER A 92 -0.72 -38.35 -36.83
N SER A 93 -0.21 -37.83 -37.94
CA SER A 93 -0.73 -36.65 -38.64
C SER A 93 -1.79 -37.06 -39.66
N VAL A 94 -2.96 -36.44 -39.62
CA VAL A 94 -3.81 -36.26 -40.81
C VAL A 94 -4.32 -34.82 -40.81
N ALA A 95 -3.94 -34.10 -41.85
CA ALA A 95 -4.45 -32.78 -42.20
C ALA A 95 -5.78 -32.91 -42.94
N LEU A 96 -6.72 -32.00 -42.66
CA LEU A 96 -7.77 -31.65 -43.62
C LEU A 96 -8.21 -30.19 -43.39
N THR A 97 -8.02 -29.41 -44.44
CA THR A 97 -8.40 -28.00 -44.56
C THR A 97 -9.78 -27.84 -45.22
N ARG A 98 -10.46 -26.73 -44.86
CA ARG A 98 -11.55 -25.99 -45.55
C ARG A 98 -13.01 -26.34 -45.15
N PRO A 99 -14.01 -25.48 -45.44
CA PRO A 99 -14.16 -24.07 -45.03
C PRO A 99 -15.61 -23.77 -44.54
N PHE A 100 -15.89 -22.48 -44.25
CA PHE A 100 -17.24 -21.94 -44.01
C PHE A 100 -18.27 -22.28 -45.11
N SER A 101 -19.49 -22.64 -44.72
CA SER A 101 -20.71 -22.39 -45.51
C SER A 101 -21.94 -22.21 -44.61
N THR A 102 -22.86 -21.38 -45.10
CA THR A 102 -24.14 -20.93 -44.55
C THR A 102 -25.33 -21.74 -45.09
N ASN A 103 -26.52 -21.50 -44.49
CA ASN A 103 -27.90 -21.92 -44.83
C ASN A 103 -28.41 -23.06 -43.91
N THR A 104 -29.49 -22.95 -43.12
CA THR A 104 -30.84 -22.34 -43.22
C THR A 104 -31.80 -23.09 -44.16
N SER A 105 -32.56 -24.04 -43.59
CA SER A 105 -33.97 -24.40 -43.91
C SER A 105 -34.42 -25.51 -42.93
N LEU A 106 -35.28 -25.23 -41.95
CA LEU A 106 -36.76 -25.23 -41.95
C LEU A 106 -37.43 -26.63 -42.01
N ARG A 107 -38.20 -26.89 -40.94
CA ARG A 107 -39.45 -27.70 -40.86
C ARG A 107 -39.26 -29.23 -41.02
N GLU A 108 -39.88 -30.12 -40.24
CA GLU A 108 -41.14 -30.05 -39.51
C GLU A 108 -41.25 -31.30 -38.60
N GLN A 109 -41.50 -31.13 -37.30
CA GLN A 109 -42.40 -32.01 -36.53
C GLN A 109 -42.67 -31.38 -35.15
N ARG A 110 -43.87 -30.81 -35.04
CA ARG A 110 -44.54 -30.45 -33.78
C ARG A 110 -45.00 -31.74 -33.10
N GLN A 111 -44.84 -31.85 -31.79
CA GLN A 111 -45.96 -31.98 -30.86
C GLN A 111 -45.50 -31.92 -29.38
N ASN A 112 -46.29 -31.19 -28.59
CA ASN A 112 -46.44 -31.20 -27.13
C ASN A 112 -45.50 -30.36 -26.23
N GLN A 113 -46.02 -29.20 -25.82
CA GLN A 113 -45.84 -28.55 -24.50
C GLN A 113 -47.24 -28.36 -23.90
N PRO A 114 -47.46 -28.49 -22.57
CA PRO A 114 -47.09 -27.44 -21.59
C PRO A 114 -46.80 -28.00 -20.15
N PRO A 115 -46.70 -27.20 -19.05
CA PRO A 115 -46.21 -25.83 -18.83
C PRO A 115 -44.99 -25.74 -17.85
N LYS A 116 -44.46 -24.52 -17.67
CA LYS A 116 -43.42 -24.13 -16.70
C LYS A 116 -43.76 -24.52 -15.25
N ILE A 117 -42.80 -25.15 -14.58
CA ILE A 117 -42.67 -25.19 -13.10
C ILE A 117 -41.31 -24.59 -12.75
N GLU A 118 -41.32 -23.69 -11.76
CA GLU A 118 -40.13 -23.10 -11.15
C GLU A 118 -39.32 -24.18 -10.41
N GLU A 119 -38.17 -24.57 -10.94
CA GLU A 119 -37.22 -25.41 -10.21
C GLU A 119 -36.32 -24.54 -9.32
N LYS A 120 -36.60 -24.59 -8.01
CA LYS A 120 -35.63 -24.30 -6.95
C LYS A 120 -34.45 -25.24 -7.14
N SER A 121 -33.27 -24.67 -7.36
CA SER A 121 -32.01 -25.40 -7.34
C SER A 121 -31.78 -25.96 -5.94
N GLN A 122 -31.98 -27.27 -5.77
CA GLN A 122 -31.46 -28.01 -4.62
C GLN A 122 -29.93 -27.96 -4.66
N PRO A 123 -29.24 -27.87 -3.51
CA PRO A 123 -27.79 -28.00 -3.46
C PRO A 123 -27.42 -29.44 -3.81
N SER A 124 -26.49 -29.58 -4.75
CA SER A 124 -25.81 -30.84 -5.08
C SER A 124 -25.42 -31.59 -3.81
N GLU A 125 -25.85 -32.85 -3.72
CA GLU A 125 -25.38 -33.84 -2.75
C GLU A 125 -23.85 -33.79 -2.70
N LYS A 126 -23.34 -33.58 -1.49
CA LYS A 126 -21.94 -33.84 -1.17
C LYS A 126 -21.77 -35.35 -1.23
N ASN A 127 -20.78 -35.81 -1.98
CA ASN A 127 -20.20 -37.13 -1.76
C ASN A 127 -19.87 -37.25 -0.27
N GLU A 128 -20.42 -38.28 0.37
CA GLU A 128 -20.00 -38.72 1.70
C GLU A 128 -18.49 -38.99 1.65
N PRO A 129 -17.69 -38.43 2.57
CA PRO A 129 -16.32 -38.90 2.76
C PRO A 129 -16.38 -40.27 3.45
N ASP A 130 -15.46 -41.16 3.08
CA ASP A 130 -15.23 -42.43 3.78
C ASP A 130 -15.12 -42.19 5.30
N ASP A 131 -15.79 -43.03 6.09
CA ASP A 131 -16.05 -42.84 7.53
C ASP A 131 -14.78 -42.88 8.43
N ASP A 132 -13.60 -43.13 7.88
CA ASP A 132 -12.34 -43.22 8.63
C ASP A 132 -11.57 -41.90 8.79
N GLU A 133 -11.92 -40.82 8.06
CA GLU A 133 -11.24 -39.51 8.16
C GLU A 133 -11.97 -38.47 9.05
N ALA A 134 -13.16 -38.81 9.58
CA ALA A 134 -14.01 -37.86 10.31
C ALA A 134 -13.47 -37.44 11.70
N ASP A 135 -12.52 -38.19 12.27
CA ASP A 135 -12.00 -37.93 13.62
C ASP A 135 -10.85 -36.90 13.68
N PHE A 136 -10.32 -36.44 12.54
CA PHE A 136 -9.25 -35.45 12.48
C PHE A 136 -9.67 -34.06 12.00
N GLU A 137 -10.96 -33.82 11.73
CA GLU A 137 -11.43 -32.51 11.26
C GLU A 137 -11.66 -31.54 12.44
N PHE A 138 -10.92 -30.42 12.46
CA PHE A 138 -11.13 -29.37 13.46
C PHE A 138 -12.54 -28.76 13.33
N LYS A 139 -13.46 -29.18 14.20
CA LYS A 139 -14.81 -28.61 14.29
C LYS A 139 -14.72 -27.10 14.56
N LYS A 140 -15.40 -26.29 13.75
CA LYS A 140 -15.48 -24.84 13.98
C LYS A 140 -16.16 -24.57 15.32
N SER A 141 -15.43 -23.97 16.25
CA SER A 141 -16.01 -23.54 17.52
C SER A 141 -17.07 -22.45 17.32
N ASP A 142 -18.00 -22.33 18.25
CA ASP A 142 -19.00 -21.24 18.26
C ASP A 142 -18.34 -19.85 18.26
N ARG A 143 -17.15 -19.74 18.87
CA ARG A 143 -16.29 -18.54 18.82
C ARG A 143 -15.85 -18.20 17.40
N ALA A 144 -15.57 -19.20 16.56
CA ALA A 144 -15.19 -19.00 15.16
C ALA A 144 -16.38 -18.56 14.29
N ALA A 145 -17.59 -19.09 14.54
CA ALA A 145 -18.81 -18.68 13.85
C ALA A 145 -19.19 -17.22 14.18
N GLN A 146 -19.04 -16.84 15.45
CA GLN A 146 -19.28 -15.48 15.93
C GLN A 146 -18.25 -14.47 15.40
N ALA A 147 -16.97 -14.85 15.31
CA ALA A 147 -15.90 -13.99 14.79
C ALA A 147 -16.05 -13.61 13.29
N ALA A 148 -16.92 -14.29 12.53
CA ALA A 148 -17.20 -13.96 11.14
C ALA A 148 -18.00 -12.65 10.96
N GLN A 149 -18.67 -12.17 12.01
CA GLN A 149 -19.37 -10.89 12.02
C GLN A 149 -18.42 -9.74 12.39
N VAL A 150 -17.68 -9.25 11.40
CA VAL A 150 -16.75 -8.12 11.58
C VAL A 150 -17.52 -6.80 11.45
N ASN A 151 -17.44 -5.93 12.47
CA ASN A 151 -17.92 -4.55 12.36
C ASN A 151 -17.03 -3.78 11.38
N LEU A 152 -17.59 -3.40 10.23
CA LEU A 152 -16.86 -2.74 9.13
C LEU A 152 -16.75 -1.22 9.28
N ALA A 153 -17.33 -0.62 10.33
CA ALA A 153 -17.45 0.83 10.47
C ALA A 153 -16.10 1.56 10.54
N ALA A 154 -15.06 0.94 11.13
CA ALA A 154 -13.73 1.52 11.21
C ALA A 154 -12.86 1.29 9.96
N LYS A 155 -13.26 0.36 9.10
CA LYS A 155 -12.50 -0.04 7.92
C LYS A 155 -12.79 0.93 6.78
N LEU A 156 -11.74 1.59 6.30
CA LEU A 156 -11.84 2.36 5.06
C LEU A 156 -12.27 1.42 3.94
N SER A 157 -13.21 1.87 3.13
CA SER A 157 -13.77 1.08 2.04
C SER A 157 -12.64 0.56 1.13
N LYS A 158 -12.46 -0.76 1.11
CA LYS A 158 -11.37 -1.43 0.36
C LYS A 158 -11.60 -1.40 -1.16
N ASP A 159 -12.86 -1.22 -1.53
CA ASP A 159 -13.33 -0.92 -2.86
C ASP A 159 -14.43 0.13 -2.69
N SER A 160 -14.36 1.21 -3.45
CA SER A 160 -15.50 2.09 -3.71
C SER A 160 -16.60 1.26 -4.40
N LYS A 161 -17.36 0.47 -3.63
CA LYS A 161 -18.54 -0.21 -4.15
C LYS A 161 -19.58 0.87 -4.42
N GLN A 162 -19.84 1.04 -5.72
CA GLN A 162 -20.83 1.88 -6.40
C GLN A 162 -20.41 3.31 -6.78
N PRO A 163 -20.10 3.55 -8.07
CA PRO A 163 -20.04 4.89 -8.64
C PRO A 163 -21.45 5.33 -9.02
N THR A 164 -22.32 5.60 -8.06
CA THR A 164 -23.67 6.09 -8.40
C THR A 164 -24.11 7.15 -7.39
N LYS A 165 -24.08 8.41 -7.87
CA LYS A 165 -24.47 9.70 -7.25
C LYS A 165 -23.35 10.62 -6.71
N ALA A 166 -22.12 10.14 -6.49
CA ALA A 166 -21.04 10.96 -5.90
C ALA A 166 -20.17 11.77 -6.90
N GLY A 167 -20.23 11.49 -8.22
CA GLY A 167 -19.23 12.00 -9.17
C GLY A 167 -19.12 13.53 -9.25
N LEU A 168 -20.23 14.26 -9.38
CA LEU A 168 -20.20 15.72 -9.51
C LEU A 168 -19.78 16.43 -8.22
N GLN A 169 -20.21 15.92 -7.06
CA GLN A 169 -19.84 16.48 -5.76
C GLN A 169 -18.36 16.24 -5.46
N GLU A 170 -17.84 15.06 -5.79
CA GLU A 170 -16.41 14.74 -5.65
C GLU A 170 -15.55 15.57 -6.60
N ILE A 171 -15.99 15.78 -7.85
CA ILE A 171 -15.31 16.67 -8.80
C ILE A 171 -15.27 18.11 -8.28
N TRP A 172 -16.40 18.63 -7.78
CA TRP A 172 -16.45 19.99 -7.24
C TRP A 172 -15.55 20.15 -6.02
N ARG A 173 -15.51 19.13 -5.17
CA ARG A 173 -14.64 19.07 -4.00
C ARG A 173 -13.16 18.96 -4.39
N LEU A 174 -12.85 18.21 -5.42
CA LEU A 174 -11.52 18.10 -6.02
C LEU A 174 -11.04 19.46 -6.54
N ILE A 175 -11.89 20.21 -7.24
CA ILE A 175 -11.60 21.59 -7.66
C ILE A 175 -11.41 22.51 -6.44
N LYS A 176 -12.18 22.31 -5.37
CA LYS A 176 -12.06 23.08 -4.13
C LYS A 176 -10.68 22.94 -3.46
N VAL A 177 -9.97 21.82 -3.65
CA VAL A 177 -8.59 21.62 -3.15
C VAL A 177 -7.61 22.64 -3.72
N ALA A 178 -7.80 23.06 -4.98
CA ALA A 178 -6.93 24.02 -5.66
C ALA A 178 -7.30 25.49 -5.42
N ARG A 179 -8.35 25.79 -4.63
CA ARG A 179 -8.76 27.19 -4.34
C ARG A 179 -7.61 28.12 -3.93
N PRO A 180 -6.64 27.72 -3.07
CA PRO A 180 -5.57 28.62 -2.69
C PRO A 180 -4.62 29.00 -3.84
N GLU A 181 -4.59 28.19 -4.91
CA GLU A 181 -3.73 28.39 -6.08
C GLU A 181 -4.49 28.93 -7.29
N LEU A 182 -5.76 29.35 -7.12
CA LEU A 182 -6.63 29.76 -8.22
C LEU A 182 -6.06 30.93 -9.04
N ARG A 183 -5.31 31.84 -8.39
CA ARG A 183 -4.62 32.95 -9.06
C ARG A 183 -3.59 32.45 -10.08
N TRP A 184 -2.76 31.49 -9.69
CA TRP A 184 -1.73 30.91 -10.56
C TRP A 184 -2.33 30.03 -11.66
N LEU A 185 -3.40 29.31 -11.35
CA LEU A 185 -4.18 28.58 -12.36
C LEU A 185 -4.81 29.53 -13.38
N GLY A 186 -5.29 30.70 -12.95
CA GLY A 186 -5.78 31.75 -13.84
C GLY A 186 -4.70 32.26 -14.81
N VAL A 187 -3.48 32.52 -14.31
CA VAL A 187 -2.34 32.91 -15.17
C VAL A 187 -1.97 31.79 -16.16
N ALA A 188 -1.94 30.54 -15.70
CA ALA A 188 -1.67 29.40 -16.57
C ALA A 188 -2.75 29.23 -17.65
N PHE A 189 -4.01 29.54 -17.33
CA PHE A 189 -5.11 29.54 -18.31
C PHE A 189 -4.95 30.63 -19.37
N ILE A 190 -4.49 31.84 -19.01
CA ILE A 190 -4.18 32.88 -20.00
C ILE A 190 -3.09 32.40 -20.96
N PHE A 191 -2.00 31.83 -20.45
CA PHE A 191 -0.94 31.26 -21.30
C PHE A 191 -1.43 30.09 -22.16
N LEU A 192 -2.37 29.29 -21.66
CA LEU A 192 -3.04 28.25 -22.43
C LEU A 192 -3.78 28.85 -23.62
N VAL A 193 -4.63 29.86 -23.40
CA VAL A 193 -5.39 30.50 -24.47
C VAL A 193 -4.46 31.12 -25.52
N ILE A 194 -3.40 31.82 -25.09
CA ILE A 194 -2.39 32.39 -26.00
C ILE A 194 -1.74 31.29 -26.85
N SER A 195 -1.18 30.27 -26.20
CA SER A 195 -0.48 29.18 -26.91
C SER A 195 -1.40 28.37 -27.84
N SER A 196 -2.64 28.12 -27.42
CA SER A 196 -3.65 27.44 -28.24
C SER A 196 -4.10 28.28 -29.44
N SER A 197 -4.28 29.60 -29.26
CA SER A 197 -4.64 30.50 -30.36
C SER A 197 -3.54 30.57 -31.40
N VAL A 198 -2.27 30.67 -30.96
CA VAL A 198 -1.09 30.59 -31.85
C VAL A 198 -1.02 29.25 -32.57
N THR A 199 -1.33 28.15 -31.90
CA THR A 199 -1.34 26.82 -32.55
C THR A 199 -2.43 26.74 -33.62
N MET A 200 -3.61 27.32 -33.35
CA MET A 200 -4.76 27.32 -34.27
C MET A 200 -4.60 28.26 -35.47
N SER A 201 -3.65 29.20 -35.45
CA SER A 201 -3.35 30.01 -36.63
C SER A 201 -2.49 29.26 -37.67
N ILE A 202 -1.80 28.18 -37.29
CA ILE A 202 -0.89 27.44 -38.19
C ILE A 202 -1.61 26.88 -39.42
N PRO A 203 -2.74 26.14 -39.29
CA PRO A 203 -3.44 25.60 -40.46
C PRO A 203 -3.89 26.67 -41.45
N PHE A 204 -4.37 27.81 -40.94
CA PHE A 204 -4.81 28.95 -41.77
C PHE A 204 -3.62 29.59 -42.50
N SER A 205 -2.51 29.83 -41.81
CA SER A 205 -1.29 30.37 -42.44
C SER A 205 -0.77 29.46 -43.54
N VAL A 206 -0.77 28.14 -43.33
CA VAL A 206 -0.34 27.16 -44.35
C VAL A 206 -1.25 27.20 -45.58
N GLY A 207 -2.57 27.25 -45.39
CA GLY A 207 -3.50 27.35 -46.52
C GLY A 207 -3.27 28.61 -47.35
N ARG A 208 -3.10 29.77 -46.70
CA ARG A 208 -2.82 31.02 -47.41
C ARG A 208 -1.50 31.01 -48.17
N ILE A 209 -0.45 30.37 -47.62
CA ILE A 209 0.81 30.19 -48.33
C ILE A 209 0.62 29.31 -49.58
N LEU A 210 -0.17 28.23 -49.48
CA LEU A 210 -0.43 27.33 -50.60
C LEU A 210 -1.24 28.01 -51.71
N ASP A 211 -2.25 28.81 -51.36
CA ASP A 211 -3.00 29.58 -52.35
C ASP A 211 -2.13 30.56 -53.14
N LEU A 212 -1.16 31.19 -52.46
CA LEU A 212 -0.17 32.04 -53.11
C LEU A 212 0.77 31.27 -54.02
N ALA A 213 1.26 30.10 -53.59
CA ALA A 213 2.16 29.26 -54.39
C ALA A 213 1.50 28.74 -55.68
N THR A 214 0.17 28.68 -55.73
CA THR A 214 -0.59 28.25 -56.91
C THR A 214 -0.97 29.37 -57.88
N LYS A 215 -0.81 30.65 -57.51
CA LYS A 215 -1.03 31.80 -58.41
C LYS A 215 0.33 32.16 -59.07
N GLY A 216 0.36 32.23 -60.40
CA GLY A 216 1.58 32.40 -61.20
C GLY A 216 2.40 33.66 -60.88
N GLU A 217 3.65 33.69 -61.36
CA GLU A 217 4.76 34.61 -61.00
C GLU A 217 4.57 36.13 -61.25
N ASP A 218 3.35 36.65 -61.42
CA ASP A 218 3.14 38.08 -61.69
C ASP A 218 2.62 38.87 -60.46
N GLU A 219 3.38 39.93 -60.16
CA GLU A 219 3.20 41.03 -59.19
C GLU A 219 3.35 40.72 -57.69
N ASP A 220 4.31 41.44 -57.07
CA ASP A 220 4.55 41.65 -55.63
C ASP A 220 3.53 40.96 -54.70
N ILE A 221 3.76 39.68 -54.43
CA ILE A 221 2.88 38.85 -53.61
C ILE A 221 2.92 39.38 -52.16
N ARG A 222 1.98 40.26 -51.84
CA ARG A 222 1.79 40.80 -50.48
C ARG A 222 0.72 39.99 -49.74
N LEU A 223 1.14 39.16 -48.79
CA LEU A 223 0.21 38.43 -47.92
C LEU A 223 -0.19 39.33 -46.74
N PHE A 224 -1.49 39.66 -46.62
CA PHE A 224 -1.99 40.65 -45.65
C PHE A 224 -1.31 42.04 -45.75
N GLY A 225 -0.83 42.42 -46.94
CA GLY A 225 -0.09 43.68 -47.15
C GLY A 225 1.40 43.62 -46.78
N LEU A 226 1.92 42.46 -46.36
CA LEU A 226 3.33 42.24 -46.00
C LEU A 226 4.08 41.51 -47.11
N THR A 227 5.36 41.82 -47.28
CA THR A 227 6.26 41.00 -48.12
C THR A 227 6.40 39.59 -47.53
N LEU A 228 6.68 38.58 -48.38
CA LEU A 228 6.84 37.19 -47.96
C LEU A 228 7.83 37.03 -46.78
N ASN A 229 8.95 37.75 -46.83
CA ASN A 229 9.96 37.77 -45.76
C ASN A 229 9.43 38.38 -44.45
N GLN A 230 8.69 39.51 -44.54
CA GLN A 230 8.07 40.12 -43.36
C GLN A 230 7.00 39.21 -42.74
N PHE A 231 6.23 38.50 -43.56
CA PHE A 231 5.25 37.53 -43.09
C PHE A 231 5.91 36.36 -42.36
N PHE A 232 6.98 35.77 -42.90
CA PHE A 232 7.69 34.68 -42.23
C PHE A 232 8.37 35.12 -40.93
N ILE A 233 8.95 36.33 -40.88
CA ILE A 233 9.51 36.91 -39.66
C ILE A 233 8.40 37.15 -38.62
N GLY A 234 7.25 37.68 -39.04
CA GLY A 234 6.08 37.85 -38.17
C GLY A 234 5.53 36.53 -37.63
N LEU A 235 5.40 35.51 -38.50
CA LEU A 235 4.97 34.17 -38.14
C LEU A 235 5.95 33.51 -37.16
N ALA A 236 7.26 33.65 -37.40
CA ALA A 236 8.28 33.19 -36.47
C ALA A 236 8.12 33.85 -35.10
N GLY A 237 7.92 35.17 -35.05
CA GLY A 237 7.66 35.91 -33.81
C GLY A 237 6.43 35.41 -33.04
N ILE A 238 5.31 35.17 -33.75
CA ILE A 238 4.07 34.64 -33.16
C ILE A 238 4.29 33.22 -32.62
N LEU A 239 4.97 32.35 -33.36
CA LEU A 239 5.29 30.99 -32.93
C LEU A 239 6.23 30.98 -31.71
N THR A 240 7.23 31.86 -31.67
CA THR A 240 8.11 32.03 -30.49
C THR A 240 7.30 32.49 -29.28
N LEU A 241 6.38 33.45 -29.44
CA LEU A 241 5.49 33.88 -28.36
C LEU A 241 4.62 32.72 -27.85
N GLY A 242 4.06 31.91 -28.75
CA GLY A 242 3.29 30.71 -28.41
C GLY A 242 4.12 29.68 -27.63
N ALA A 243 5.38 29.47 -28.03
CA ALA A 243 6.30 28.58 -27.35
C ALA A 243 6.64 29.08 -25.93
N MET A 244 6.91 30.39 -25.77
CA MET A 244 7.16 31.00 -24.45
C MET A 244 5.94 30.91 -23.54
N ALA A 245 4.73 31.16 -24.07
CA ALA A 245 3.49 30.98 -23.31
C ALA A 245 3.31 29.53 -22.88
N ASN A 246 3.53 28.56 -23.78
CA ASN A 246 3.44 27.14 -23.43
C ASN A 246 4.47 26.73 -22.36
N PHE A 247 5.70 27.23 -22.45
CA PHE A 247 6.74 27.00 -21.45
C PHE A 247 6.33 27.55 -20.07
N GLY A 248 5.84 28.79 -20.01
CA GLY A 248 5.32 29.41 -18.80
C GLY A 248 4.14 28.63 -18.20
N ARG A 249 3.19 28.21 -19.04
CA ARG A 249 2.06 27.35 -18.65
C ARG A 249 2.54 26.06 -18.00
N VAL A 250 3.47 25.34 -18.62
CA VAL A 250 3.95 24.04 -18.12
C VAL A 250 4.65 24.19 -16.77
N ILE A 251 5.52 25.19 -16.62
CA ILE A 251 6.22 25.45 -15.36
C ILE A 251 5.22 25.81 -14.25
N LEU A 252 4.32 26.76 -14.51
CA LEU A 252 3.34 27.21 -13.52
C LEU A 252 2.45 26.04 -13.05
N LEU A 253 1.91 25.25 -13.97
CA LEU A 253 1.06 24.11 -13.62
C LEU A 253 1.81 23.05 -12.83
N ARG A 254 3.09 22.80 -13.15
CA ARG A 254 3.91 21.82 -12.42
C ARG A 254 4.22 22.30 -11.00
N ILE A 255 4.60 23.57 -10.83
CA ILE A 255 4.86 24.15 -9.49
C ILE A 255 3.58 24.15 -8.65
N VAL A 256 2.44 24.56 -9.22
CA VAL A 256 1.15 24.55 -8.53
C VAL A 256 0.75 23.11 -8.15
N GLY A 257 0.98 22.14 -9.03
CA GLY A 257 0.77 20.72 -8.76
C GLY A 257 1.56 20.25 -7.54
N GLU A 258 2.86 20.52 -7.49
CA GLU A 258 3.71 20.15 -6.34
C GLU A 258 3.27 20.83 -5.03
N ARG A 259 2.84 22.09 -5.07
CA ARG A 259 2.29 22.78 -3.89
C ARG A 259 1.02 22.11 -3.37
N VAL A 260 0.12 21.71 -4.27
CA VAL A 260 -1.12 20.99 -3.93
C VAL A 260 -0.77 19.63 -3.29
N VAL A 261 0.15 18.87 -3.89
CA VAL A 261 0.60 17.57 -3.35
C VAL A 261 1.23 17.73 -1.96
N ALA A 262 2.12 18.69 -1.77
CA ALA A 262 2.77 18.95 -0.49
C ALA A 262 1.75 19.29 0.61
N ARG A 263 0.78 20.15 0.30
CA ARG A 263 -0.31 20.50 1.23
C ARG A 263 -1.17 19.29 1.57
N LEU A 264 -1.59 18.50 0.58
CA LEU A 264 -2.38 17.30 0.80
C LEU A 264 -1.65 16.29 1.68
N ARG A 265 -0.37 16.01 1.41
CA ARG A 265 0.46 15.11 2.22
C ARG A 265 0.55 15.57 3.66
N SER A 266 0.83 16.85 3.90
CA SER A 266 0.92 17.40 5.26
C SER A 266 -0.41 17.31 6.02
N GLN A 267 -1.52 17.67 5.37
CA GLN A 267 -2.85 17.63 5.99
C GLN A 267 -3.30 16.19 6.28
N LEU A 268 -3.14 15.28 5.32
CA LEU A 268 -3.51 13.88 5.48
C LEU A 268 -2.66 13.22 6.54
N TYR A 269 -1.34 13.42 6.54
CA TYR A 269 -0.45 12.84 7.56
C TYR A 269 -0.87 13.27 8.97
N ARG A 270 -1.17 14.57 9.16
CA ARG A 270 -1.71 15.09 10.43
C ARG A 270 -3.06 14.46 10.79
N ARG A 271 -3.95 14.24 9.83
CA ARG A 271 -5.27 13.63 10.07
C ARG A 271 -5.18 12.14 10.40
N THR A 272 -4.27 11.41 9.74
CA THR A 272 -4.00 9.99 10.00
C THR A 272 -3.45 9.79 11.40
N TYR A 273 -2.46 10.58 11.81
CA TYR A 273 -1.79 10.39 13.11
C TYR A 273 -2.69 10.68 14.33
N VAL A 274 -3.80 11.40 14.13
CA VAL A 274 -4.75 11.74 15.20
C VAL A 274 -5.88 10.70 15.34
N GLN A 275 -5.94 9.70 14.45
CA GLN A 275 -6.92 8.61 14.56
C GLN A 275 -6.67 7.72 15.79
N ASP A 276 -7.69 6.98 16.19
CA ASP A 276 -7.71 6.05 17.33
C ASP A 276 -7.17 4.67 16.97
N ALA A 277 -6.91 3.84 18.00
CA ALA A 277 -6.34 2.50 17.82
C ALA A 277 -7.24 1.61 16.95
N GLU A 278 -8.56 1.69 17.17
CA GLU A 278 -9.56 1.00 16.36
C GLU A 278 -9.38 1.23 14.84
N PHE A 279 -9.08 2.47 14.43
CA PHE A 279 -8.80 2.77 13.03
C PHE A 279 -7.57 2.03 12.50
N PHE A 280 -6.49 1.95 13.29
CA PHE A 280 -5.25 1.27 12.86
C PHE A 280 -5.37 -0.25 12.89
N ASP A 281 -6.21 -0.81 13.76
CA ASP A 281 -6.49 -2.25 13.77
C ASP A 281 -7.33 -2.68 12.57
N ALA A 282 -8.27 -1.82 12.14
CA ALA A 282 -9.14 -2.10 11.01
C ALA A 282 -8.47 -1.88 9.64
N ASN A 283 -7.44 -1.03 9.57
CA ASN A 283 -6.84 -0.57 8.32
C ASN A 283 -5.37 -0.98 8.17
N ARG A 284 -5.00 -1.44 6.98
CA ARG A 284 -3.61 -1.80 6.68
C ARG A 284 -2.75 -0.55 6.52
N VAL A 285 -1.62 -0.49 7.23
CA VAL A 285 -0.65 0.63 7.15
C VAL A 285 -0.18 0.87 5.71
N GLY A 286 0.03 -0.18 4.91
CA GLY A 286 0.40 -0.05 3.50
C GLY A 286 -0.64 0.69 2.64
N ASP A 287 -1.94 0.56 2.95
CA ASP A 287 -3.00 1.32 2.26
C ASP A 287 -2.88 2.82 2.57
N LEU A 288 -2.63 3.17 3.84
CA LEU A 288 -2.45 4.55 4.27
C LEU A 288 -1.21 5.20 3.61
N ILE A 289 -0.12 4.44 3.48
CA ILE A 289 1.09 4.88 2.77
C ILE A 289 0.80 5.12 1.29
N SER A 290 0.06 4.21 0.65
CA SER A 290 -0.34 4.34 -0.77
C SER A 290 -1.19 5.59 -0.99
N ARG A 291 -2.16 5.86 -0.10
CA ARG A 291 -2.97 7.09 -0.13
C ARG A 291 -2.08 8.35 -0.01
N LEU A 292 -1.15 8.37 0.94
CA LEU A 292 -0.24 9.50 1.15
C LEU A 292 0.75 9.69 -0.01
N SER A 293 1.20 8.62 -0.65
CA SER A 293 2.23 8.68 -1.70
C SER A 293 1.64 8.82 -3.09
N SER A 294 0.88 7.82 -3.55
CA SER A 294 0.38 7.69 -4.91
C SER A 294 -0.88 8.53 -5.14
N ASP A 295 -1.89 8.37 -4.29
CA ASP A 295 -3.20 9.01 -4.51
C ASP A 295 -3.09 10.55 -4.43
N THR A 296 -2.25 11.09 -3.54
CA THR A 296 -2.00 12.55 -3.50
C THR A 296 -1.40 13.09 -4.79
N VAL A 297 -0.50 12.34 -5.44
CA VAL A 297 0.11 12.72 -6.71
C VAL A 297 -0.90 12.66 -7.85
N ILE A 298 -1.73 11.61 -7.89
CA ILE A 298 -2.81 11.47 -8.88
C ILE A 298 -3.74 12.68 -8.76
N VAL A 299 -4.21 12.98 -7.54
CA VAL A 299 -5.08 14.15 -7.27
C VAL A 299 -4.41 15.46 -7.69
N GLY A 300 -3.14 15.68 -7.31
CA GLY A 300 -2.40 16.89 -7.68
C GLY A 300 -2.30 17.11 -9.19
N LYS A 301 -1.99 16.04 -9.95
CA LYS A 301 -1.95 16.08 -11.41
C LYS A 301 -3.33 16.28 -12.04
N SER A 302 -4.35 15.60 -11.51
CA SER A 302 -5.72 15.69 -12.03
C SER A 302 -6.30 17.11 -11.92
N VAL A 303 -5.98 17.87 -10.86
CA VAL A 303 -6.49 19.24 -10.67
C VAL A 303 -5.67 20.30 -11.42
N THR A 304 -4.47 19.96 -11.89
CA THR A 304 -3.56 20.93 -12.53
C THR A 304 -3.37 20.61 -14.01
N GLN A 305 -2.49 19.65 -14.30
CA GLN A 305 -2.11 19.26 -15.66
C GLN A 305 -3.32 18.75 -16.45
N ASN A 306 -4.08 17.83 -15.87
CA ASN A 306 -5.19 17.21 -16.59
C ASN A 306 -6.30 18.22 -16.93
N ILE A 307 -6.70 19.09 -16.00
CA ILE A 307 -7.67 20.16 -16.28
C ILE A 307 -7.16 21.09 -17.38
N SER A 308 -5.87 21.46 -17.35
CA SER A 308 -5.26 22.24 -18.44
C SER A 308 -5.32 21.51 -19.78
N ASP A 309 -5.02 20.21 -19.82
CA ASP A 309 -5.05 19.44 -21.07
C ASP A 309 -6.47 19.30 -21.61
N GLY A 310 -7.46 19.09 -20.71
CA GLY A 310 -8.88 19.11 -21.05
C GLY A 310 -9.34 20.46 -21.60
N LEU A 311 -8.97 21.57 -20.94
CA LEU A 311 -9.28 22.93 -21.41
C LEU A 311 -8.63 23.25 -22.75
N ARG A 312 -7.37 22.83 -22.94
CA ARG A 312 -6.66 22.96 -24.21
C ARG A 312 -7.39 22.22 -25.31
N ALA A 313 -7.80 20.97 -25.06
CA ALA A 313 -8.51 20.14 -26.01
C ALA A 313 -9.92 20.69 -26.31
N LEU A 314 -10.63 21.22 -25.31
CA LEU A 314 -11.91 21.92 -25.52
C LEU A 314 -11.76 23.16 -26.39
N PHE A 315 -10.78 24.02 -26.09
CA PHE A 315 -10.54 25.24 -26.85
C PHE A 315 -10.08 24.93 -28.28
N SER A 316 -9.11 24.02 -28.42
CA SER A 316 -8.51 23.63 -29.70
C SER A 316 -9.51 22.89 -30.59
N GLY A 317 -10.26 21.96 -30.02
CA GLY A 317 -11.30 21.21 -30.72
C GLY A 317 -12.49 22.09 -31.09
N GLY A 318 -12.94 22.95 -30.18
CA GLY A 318 -14.04 23.89 -30.42
C GLY A 318 -13.68 24.92 -31.49
N ALA A 319 -12.50 25.55 -31.40
CA ALA A 319 -12.02 26.49 -32.40
C ALA A 319 -11.80 25.80 -33.76
N GLY A 320 -11.16 24.64 -33.79
CA GLY A 320 -10.96 23.86 -35.02
C GLY A 320 -12.28 23.49 -35.69
N PHE A 321 -13.26 23.00 -34.93
CA PHE A 321 -14.59 22.67 -35.45
C PHE A 321 -15.35 23.90 -35.96
N ALA A 322 -15.32 25.02 -35.23
CA ALA A 322 -15.95 26.26 -35.66
C ALA A 322 -15.36 26.77 -36.99
N ILE A 323 -14.03 26.72 -37.13
CA ILE A 323 -13.35 27.11 -38.37
C ILE A 323 -13.69 26.15 -39.51
N MET A 324 -13.76 24.83 -39.25
CA MET A 324 -14.17 23.86 -40.27
C MET A 324 -15.58 24.12 -40.82
N VAL A 325 -16.55 24.39 -39.93
CA VAL A 325 -17.91 24.75 -40.33
C VAL A 325 -17.91 26.03 -41.15
N TRP A 326 -17.10 27.02 -40.75
CA TRP A 326 -16.98 28.29 -41.47
C TRP A 326 -16.34 28.14 -42.85
N THR A 327 -15.31 27.30 -42.99
CA THR A 327 -14.60 27.06 -44.26
C THR A 327 -15.43 26.22 -45.24
N SER A 328 -16.06 25.13 -44.79
CA SER A 328 -16.95 24.33 -45.64
C SER A 328 -17.96 23.53 -44.82
N PRO A 329 -19.24 23.97 -44.79
CA PRO A 329 -20.32 23.22 -44.16
C PRO A 329 -20.53 21.82 -44.79
N GLN A 330 -20.28 21.69 -46.09
CA GLN A 330 -20.48 20.44 -46.84
C GLN A 330 -19.44 19.37 -46.47
N LEU A 331 -18.15 19.73 -46.44
CA LEU A 331 -17.10 18.81 -45.99
C LEU A 331 -17.23 18.47 -44.51
N THR A 332 -17.69 19.43 -43.69
CA THR A 332 -17.97 19.18 -42.28
C THR A 332 -19.14 18.21 -42.10
N GLY A 333 -20.18 18.31 -42.93
CA GLY A 333 -21.29 17.35 -42.96
C GLY A 333 -20.85 15.92 -43.29
N LEU A 334 -19.91 15.77 -44.23
CA LEU A 334 -19.30 14.46 -44.54
C LEU A 334 -18.60 13.85 -43.32
N LEU A 335 -17.81 14.65 -42.59
CA LEU A 335 -17.16 14.20 -41.36
C LEU A 335 -18.16 13.83 -40.27
N LEU A 336 -19.23 14.62 -40.12
CA LEU A 336 -20.29 14.35 -39.15
C LEU A 336 -21.06 13.07 -39.48
N LEU A 337 -21.16 12.69 -40.75
CA LEU A 337 -21.75 11.42 -41.19
C LEU A 337 -20.83 10.22 -40.89
N MET A 338 -19.52 10.37 -41.08
CA MET A 338 -18.54 9.31 -40.83
C MET A 338 -18.23 9.10 -39.35
N PHE A 339 -18.50 10.10 -38.50
CA PHE A 339 -18.13 10.08 -37.09
C PHE A 339 -18.93 9.08 -36.21
N PRO A 340 -20.29 9.00 -36.27
CA PRO A 340 -21.09 8.13 -35.41
C PRO A 340 -20.71 6.63 -35.48
N PRO A 341 -20.48 6.02 -36.66
CA PRO A 341 -20.03 4.63 -36.74
C PRO A 341 -18.72 4.38 -35.99
N ILE A 342 -17.75 5.29 -36.13
CA ILE A 342 -16.44 5.21 -35.45
C ILE A 342 -16.64 5.36 -33.93
N ALA A 343 -17.49 6.29 -33.50
CA ALA A 343 -17.80 6.53 -32.10
C ALA A 343 -18.48 5.33 -31.42
N ILE A 344 -19.41 4.67 -32.11
CA ILE A 344 -20.07 3.44 -31.63
C ILE A 344 -19.04 2.31 -31.47
N GLY A 345 -18.17 2.12 -32.46
CA GLY A 345 -17.07 1.14 -32.37
C GLY A 345 -16.15 1.40 -31.17
N ALA A 346 -15.77 2.67 -30.96
CA ALA A 346 -14.97 3.09 -29.81
C ALA A 346 -15.67 2.87 -28.46
N PHE A 347 -16.99 3.05 -28.38
CA PHE A 347 -17.77 2.78 -27.17
C PHE A 347 -17.74 1.31 -26.77
N PHE A 348 -18.00 0.40 -27.71
CA PHE A 348 -17.94 -1.05 -27.45
C PHE A 348 -16.53 -1.51 -27.06
N TYR A 349 -15.52 -1.02 -27.78
CA TYR A 349 -14.12 -1.24 -27.45
C TYR A 349 -13.79 -0.78 -26.01
N GLY A 350 -14.17 0.45 -25.67
CA GLY A 350 -13.97 1.04 -24.34
C GLY A 350 -14.61 0.21 -23.21
N ARG A 351 -15.76 -0.40 -23.45
CA ARG A 351 -16.42 -1.29 -22.48
C ARG A 351 -15.69 -2.63 -22.35
N ALA A 352 -15.27 -3.22 -23.47
CA ALA A 352 -14.55 -4.49 -23.48
C ALA A 352 -13.19 -4.37 -22.79
N ILE A 353 -12.38 -3.36 -23.15
CA ILE A 353 -11.06 -3.12 -22.57
C ILE A 353 -11.14 -2.86 -21.07
N ARG A 354 -12.13 -2.08 -20.61
CA ARG A 354 -12.35 -1.81 -19.17
C ARG A 354 -12.59 -3.08 -18.37
N ASN A 355 -13.38 -4.01 -18.88
CA ASN A 355 -13.68 -5.27 -18.19
C ASN A 355 -12.46 -6.21 -18.14
N ILE A 356 -11.70 -6.28 -19.23
CA ILE A 356 -10.46 -7.07 -19.28
C ILE A 356 -9.41 -6.46 -18.34
N SER A 357 -9.19 -5.14 -18.41
CA SER A 357 -8.24 -4.42 -17.57
C SER A 357 -8.56 -4.57 -16.08
N ARG A 358 -9.83 -4.48 -15.66
CA ARG A 358 -10.24 -4.78 -14.27
C ARG A 358 -9.89 -6.20 -13.84
N SER A 359 -10.06 -7.17 -14.73
CA SER A 359 -9.72 -8.57 -14.46
C SER A 359 -8.20 -8.76 -14.35
N ILE A 360 -7.41 -8.08 -15.19
CA ILE A 360 -5.94 -8.06 -15.10
C ILE A 360 -5.50 -7.46 -13.76
N GLN A 361 -6.00 -6.27 -13.40
CA GLN A 361 -5.66 -5.60 -12.15
C GLN A 361 -6.02 -6.44 -10.92
N LYS A 362 -7.20 -7.09 -10.90
CA LYS A 362 -7.58 -8.02 -9.82
C LYS A 362 -6.57 -9.17 -9.69
N ASN A 363 -6.19 -9.79 -10.80
CA ASN A 363 -5.23 -10.90 -10.78
C ASN A 363 -3.82 -10.46 -10.42
N LEU A 364 -3.41 -9.25 -10.82
CA LEU A 364 -2.13 -8.63 -10.45
C LEU A 364 -2.09 -8.30 -8.95
N GLY A 365 -3.21 -7.85 -8.37
CA GLY A 365 -3.34 -7.66 -6.92
C GLY A 365 -3.16 -8.98 -6.15
N THR A 366 -3.76 -10.07 -6.61
CA THR A 366 -3.53 -11.41 -6.03
C THR A 366 -2.07 -11.85 -6.17
N LEU A 367 -1.44 -11.62 -7.34
CA LEU A 367 -0.03 -11.94 -7.58
C LEU A 367 0.88 -11.19 -6.61
N THR A 368 0.63 -9.89 -6.44
CA THR A 368 1.37 -9.02 -5.52
C THR A 368 1.21 -9.48 -4.08
N LYS A 369 -0.01 -9.87 -3.67
CA LYS A 369 -0.27 -10.43 -2.34
C LYS A 369 0.54 -11.72 -2.10
N ILE A 370 0.57 -12.63 -3.07
CA ILE A 370 1.37 -13.85 -2.98
C ILE A 370 2.86 -13.51 -2.83
N ALA A 371 3.38 -12.59 -3.64
CA ALA A 371 4.78 -12.16 -3.57
C ALA A 371 5.12 -11.52 -2.22
N GLU A 372 4.30 -10.58 -1.75
CA GLU A 372 4.48 -9.89 -0.46
C GLU A 372 4.51 -10.88 0.71
N GLU A 373 3.55 -11.81 0.75
CA GLU A 373 3.44 -12.82 1.80
C GLU A 373 4.64 -13.79 1.80
N ARG A 374 5.06 -14.28 0.63
CA ARG A 374 6.13 -15.28 0.52
C ARG A 374 7.52 -14.68 0.66
N LEU A 375 7.79 -13.51 0.07
CA LEU A 375 9.07 -12.82 0.26
C LEU A 375 9.23 -12.28 1.67
N GLY A 376 8.13 -11.81 2.29
CA GLY A 376 8.14 -11.38 3.69
C GLY A 376 8.46 -12.52 4.67
N ASN A 377 8.12 -13.76 4.31
CA ASN A 377 8.34 -14.96 5.13
C ASN A 377 9.27 -15.96 4.43
N ILE A 378 10.27 -15.47 3.69
CA ILE A 378 11.14 -16.32 2.86
C ILE A 378 11.85 -17.41 3.67
N LYS A 379 12.27 -17.10 4.90
CA LYS A 379 12.92 -18.06 5.81
C LYS A 379 12.02 -19.24 6.13
N THR A 380 10.71 -19.02 6.27
CA THR A 380 9.74 -20.10 6.48
C THR A 380 9.65 -20.97 5.23
N SER A 381 9.52 -20.35 4.04
CA SER A 381 9.49 -21.12 2.79
C SER A 381 10.75 -21.96 2.61
N GLN A 382 11.93 -21.44 2.94
CA GLN A 382 13.21 -22.15 2.84
C GLN A 382 13.34 -23.26 3.90
N ALA A 383 12.89 -23.00 5.14
CA ALA A 383 12.91 -24.00 6.21
C ALA A 383 12.07 -25.23 5.90
N PHE A 384 10.97 -25.05 5.15
CA PHE A 384 10.09 -26.14 4.70
C PHE A 384 10.36 -26.57 3.25
N VAL A 385 11.46 -26.13 2.63
CA VAL A 385 11.86 -26.49 1.24
C VAL A 385 10.72 -26.27 0.21
N GLY A 386 9.95 -25.20 0.41
CA GLY A 386 8.74 -24.87 -0.35
C GLY A 386 8.97 -24.04 -1.61
N GLU A 387 10.22 -23.74 -2.00
CA GLU A 387 10.55 -22.78 -3.06
C GLU A 387 9.93 -23.16 -4.40
N VAL A 388 9.99 -24.43 -4.79
CA VAL A 388 9.41 -24.94 -6.05
C VAL A 388 7.89 -24.77 -6.05
N GLN A 389 7.23 -25.06 -4.92
CA GLN A 389 5.78 -24.92 -4.78
C GLN A 389 5.36 -23.45 -4.92
N GLU A 390 6.08 -22.53 -4.27
CA GLU A 390 5.76 -21.11 -4.31
C GLU A 390 6.04 -20.49 -5.69
N VAL A 391 7.13 -20.87 -6.35
CA VAL A 391 7.39 -20.49 -7.76
C VAL A 391 6.29 -21.02 -8.67
N GLY A 392 5.84 -22.27 -8.48
CA GLY A 392 4.72 -22.86 -9.22
C GLY A 392 3.40 -22.09 -9.04
N ARG A 393 3.09 -21.69 -7.80
CA ARG A 393 1.90 -20.87 -7.47
C ARG A 393 1.97 -19.50 -8.13
N TYR A 394 3.12 -18.83 -8.07
CA TYR A 394 3.36 -17.55 -8.73
C TYR A 394 3.20 -17.65 -10.25
N ASN A 395 3.81 -18.67 -10.88
CA ASN A 395 3.72 -18.92 -12.32
C ASN A 395 2.30 -19.25 -12.80
N ARG A 396 1.49 -19.94 -11.99
CA ARG A 396 0.07 -20.20 -12.30
C ARG A 396 -0.72 -18.90 -12.41
N GLN A 397 -0.45 -17.95 -11.52
CA GLN A 397 -1.11 -16.66 -11.52
C GLN A 397 -0.63 -15.76 -12.68
N ILE A 398 0.67 -15.79 -13.01
CA ILE A 398 1.21 -15.14 -14.22
C ILE A 398 0.52 -15.66 -15.48
N ARG A 399 0.36 -16.97 -15.64
CA ARG A 399 -0.30 -17.56 -16.82
C ARG A 399 -1.72 -17.04 -17.03
N ARG A 400 -2.49 -16.83 -15.96
CA ARG A 400 -3.82 -16.22 -16.02
C ARG A 400 -3.76 -14.77 -16.49
N ILE A 401 -2.83 -13.99 -15.97
CA ILE A 401 -2.61 -12.59 -16.39
C ILE A 401 -2.22 -12.55 -17.87
N PHE A 402 -1.32 -13.44 -18.31
CA PHE A 402 -0.91 -13.55 -19.70
C PHE A 402 -2.07 -13.88 -20.64
N ALA A 403 -2.95 -14.83 -20.28
CA ALA A 403 -4.12 -15.16 -21.08
C ALA A 403 -5.10 -13.98 -21.22
N LEU A 404 -5.30 -13.21 -20.14
CA LEU A 404 -6.08 -11.98 -20.19
C LEU A 404 -5.41 -10.91 -21.07
N GLY A 405 -4.09 -10.75 -20.96
CA GLY A 405 -3.30 -9.85 -21.80
C GLY A 405 -3.39 -10.21 -23.29
N LYS A 406 -3.37 -11.51 -23.65
CA LYS A 406 -3.59 -11.96 -25.03
C LYS A 406 -4.97 -11.54 -25.55
N ARG A 407 -6.02 -11.68 -24.73
CA ARG A 407 -7.38 -11.26 -25.08
C ARG A 407 -7.47 -9.74 -25.23
N GLU A 408 -6.84 -8.98 -24.33
CA GLU A 408 -6.70 -7.52 -24.44
C GLU A 408 -6.03 -7.11 -25.75
N SER A 409 -4.90 -7.74 -26.08
CA SER A 409 -4.16 -7.45 -27.31
C SER A 409 -4.99 -7.72 -28.57
N LEU A 410 -5.78 -8.80 -28.61
CA LEU A 410 -6.67 -9.09 -29.75
C LEU A 410 -7.75 -8.01 -29.89
N VAL A 411 -8.40 -7.64 -28.79
CA VAL A 411 -9.44 -6.59 -28.79
C VAL A 411 -8.86 -5.24 -29.20
N ALA A 412 -7.67 -4.89 -28.70
CA ALA A 412 -6.95 -3.67 -29.07
C ALA A 412 -6.52 -3.68 -30.54
N ALA A 413 -5.94 -4.77 -31.03
CA ALA A 413 -5.52 -4.90 -32.42
C ALA A 413 -6.69 -4.74 -33.39
N THR A 414 -7.82 -5.40 -33.13
CA THR A 414 -9.03 -5.25 -33.95
C THR A 414 -9.53 -3.81 -33.97
N PHE A 415 -9.52 -3.12 -32.82
CA PHE A 415 -9.94 -1.72 -32.73
C PHE A 415 -9.01 -0.75 -33.46
N PHE A 416 -7.69 -0.87 -33.27
CA PHE A 416 -6.72 -0.01 -33.95
C PHE A 416 -6.71 -0.24 -35.46
N ALA A 417 -6.83 -1.49 -35.92
CA ALA A 417 -6.93 -1.81 -37.34
C ALA A 417 -8.21 -1.24 -37.96
N SER A 418 -9.37 -1.46 -37.34
CA SER A 418 -10.65 -0.98 -37.88
C SER A 418 -10.76 0.55 -37.85
N THR A 419 -10.32 1.19 -36.76
CA THR A 419 -10.33 2.66 -36.62
C THR A 419 -9.30 3.31 -37.54
N GLY A 420 -8.11 2.72 -37.68
CA GLY A 420 -7.09 3.20 -38.61
C GLY A 420 -7.54 3.12 -40.06
N TRP A 421 -8.16 2.00 -40.46
CA TRP A 421 -8.76 1.87 -41.78
C TRP A 421 -9.88 2.90 -42.01
N ALA A 422 -10.82 3.04 -41.06
CA ALA A 422 -11.90 4.02 -41.16
C ALA A 422 -11.38 5.47 -41.22
N GLY A 423 -10.34 5.80 -40.45
CA GLY A 423 -9.67 7.10 -40.50
C GLY A 423 -9.04 7.38 -41.86
N ASN A 424 -8.32 6.41 -42.43
CA ASN A 424 -7.73 6.54 -43.77
C ASN A 424 -8.80 6.68 -44.86
N MET A 425 -9.90 5.92 -44.77
CA MET A 425 -11.03 6.07 -45.69
C MET A 425 -11.70 7.43 -45.56
N THR A 426 -11.77 7.99 -44.34
CA THR A 426 -12.29 9.34 -44.11
C THR A 426 -11.40 10.40 -44.78
N ILE A 427 -10.08 10.26 -44.67
CA ILE A 427 -9.12 11.15 -45.35
C ILE A 427 -9.26 11.02 -46.88
N LEU A 428 -9.36 9.81 -47.40
CA LEU A 428 -9.57 9.57 -48.83
C LEU A 428 -10.88 10.20 -49.33
N ALA A 429 -11.98 10.03 -48.59
CA ALA A 429 -13.27 10.62 -48.92
C ALA A 429 -13.19 12.16 -48.92
N MET A 430 -12.49 12.76 -47.94
CA MET A 430 -12.24 14.20 -47.91
C MET A 430 -11.43 14.67 -49.12
N LEU A 431 -10.41 13.91 -49.55
CA LEU A 431 -9.61 14.25 -50.74
C LEU A 431 -10.43 14.14 -52.03
N VAL A 432 -11.27 13.13 -52.17
CA VAL A 432 -12.13 12.95 -53.36
C VAL A 432 -13.17 14.07 -53.45
N VAL A 433 -13.94 14.29 -52.39
CA VAL A 433 -15.00 15.32 -52.37
C VAL A 433 -14.40 16.72 -52.35
N GLY A 434 -13.43 16.99 -51.48
CA GLY A 434 -12.74 18.27 -51.42
C GLY A 434 -11.96 18.61 -52.68
N GLY A 435 -11.30 17.62 -53.30
CA GLY A 435 -10.63 17.79 -54.59
C GLY A 435 -11.61 18.14 -55.72
N SER A 436 -12.82 17.58 -55.70
CA SER A 436 -13.88 17.99 -56.63
C SER A 436 -14.34 19.43 -56.43
N PHE A 437 -14.38 19.93 -55.18
CA PHE A 437 -14.67 21.33 -54.88
C PHE A 437 -13.58 22.28 -55.38
N VAL A 438 -12.32 21.88 -55.24
CA VAL A 438 -11.20 22.63 -55.81
C VAL A 438 -11.28 22.66 -57.35
N ARG A 439 -11.56 21.51 -57.98
CA ARG A 439 -11.71 21.42 -59.45
C ARG A 439 -12.87 22.27 -59.98
N ASN A 440 -13.98 22.34 -59.24
CA ASN A 440 -15.16 23.14 -59.60
C ASN A 440 -15.02 24.63 -59.23
N GLY A 441 -13.90 25.04 -58.63
CA GLY A 441 -13.65 26.42 -58.22
C GLY A 441 -14.47 26.90 -57.02
N THR A 442 -15.14 26.00 -56.29
CA THR A 442 -15.93 26.35 -55.09
C THR A 442 -15.08 26.52 -53.84
N MET A 443 -13.83 26.04 -53.87
CA MET A 443 -12.88 26.10 -52.75
C MET A 443 -11.45 26.23 -53.30
N SER A 444 -10.55 26.93 -52.59
CA SER A 444 -9.14 26.99 -52.96
C SER A 444 -8.35 25.76 -52.49
N LEU A 445 -7.17 25.51 -53.07
CA LEU A 445 -6.28 24.44 -52.60
C LEU A 445 -5.80 24.68 -51.17
N GLY A 446 -5.56 25.94 -50.81
CA GLY A 446 -5.22 26.40 -49.48
C GLY A 446 -6.33 26.16 -48.48
N ASP A 447 -7.57 26.50 -48.82
CA ASP A 447 -8.73 26.26 -47.96
C ASP A 447 -8.90 24.76 -47.70
N LEU A 448 -8.74 23.90 -48.71
CA LEU A 448 -8.83 22.44 -48.55
C LEU A 448 -7.72 21.92 -47.62
N THR A 449 -6.50 22.43 -47.76
CA THR A 449 -5.37 22.04 -46.91
C THR A 449 -5.56 22.49 -45.47
N SER A 450 -5.99 23.74 -45.26
CA SER A 450 -6.37 24.25 -43.94
C SER A 450 -7.47 23.40 -43.31
N PHE A 451 -8.51 23.05 -44.08
CA PHE A 451 -9.60 22.20 -43.61
C PHE A 451 -9.11 20.82 -43.14
N MET A 452 -8.24 20.17 -43.92
CA MET A 452 -7.66 18.87 -43.55
C MET A 452 -6.81 18.96 -42.28
N MET A 453 -6.00 20.02 -42.13
CA MET A 453 -5.21 20.25 -40.92
C MET A 453 -6.11 20.52 -39.70
N TYR A 454 -7.15 21.35 -39.83
CA TYR A 454 -8.12 21.57 -38.76
C TYR A 454 -8.86 20.29 -38.37
N THR A 455 -9.14 19.41 -39.34
CA THR A 455 -9.71 18.09 -39.06
C THR A 455 -8.79 17.24 -38.18
N ALA A 456 -7.48 17.24 -38.44
CA ALA A 456 -6.51 16.56 -37.59
C ALA A 456 -6.41 17.16 -36.17
N PHE A 457 -6.46 18.49 -36.05
CA PHE A 457 -6.48 19.16 -34.74
C PHE A 457 -7.77 18.90 -33.96
N ALA A 458 -8.93 18.90 -34.63
CA ALA A 458 -10.22 18.56 -34.01
C ALA A 458 -10.25 17.09 -33.56
N GLY A 459 -9.77 16.16 -34.40
CA GLY A 459 -9.67 14.75 -34.07
C GLY A 459 -8.72 14.47 -32.89
N SER A 460 -7.53 15.08 -32.89
CA SER A 460 -6.59 14.96 -31.76
C SER A 460 -7.13 15.60 -30.48
N SER A 461 -7.88 16.69 -30.59
CA SER A 461 -8.55 17.32 -29.45
C SER A 461 -9.64 16.41 -28.86
N LEU A 462 -10.41 15.72 -29.69
CA LEU A 462 -11.38 14.73 -29.22
C LEU A 462 -10.72 13.58 -28.47
N PHE A 463 -9.60 13.08 -29.00
CA PHE A 463 -8.78 12.07 -28.30
C PHE A 463 -8.24 12.62 -26.97
N GLY A 464 -7.75 13.86 -26.96
CA GLY A 464 -7.32 14.57 -25.76
C GLY A 464 -8.44 14.69 -24.71
N LEU A 465 -9.67 14.96 -25.12
CA LEU A 465 -10.86 15.00 -24.25
C LEU A 465 -11.14 13.63 -23.60
N SER A 466 -11.01 12.54 -24.37
CA SER A 466 -11.14 11.18 -23.86
C SER A 466 -10.07 10.86 -22.82
N GLY A 467 -8.81 11.20 -23.11
CA GLY A 467 -7.70 11.12 -22.16
C GLY A 467 -7.96 11.92 -20.89
N PHE A 468 -8.41 13.17 -21.04
CA PHE A 468 -8.80 14.06 -19.95
C PHE A 468 -9.86 13.43 -19.04
N TYR A 469 -10.94 12.89 -19.63
CA TYR A 469 -12.01 12.24 -18.88
C TYR A 469 -11.50 11.03 -18.09
N SER A 470 -10.67 10.19 -18.71
CA SER A 470 -10.07 9.01 -18.05
C SER A 470 -9.20 9.40 -16.85
N GLU A 471 -8.29 10.36 -17.02
CA GLU A 471 -7.41 10.83 -15.95
C GLU A 471 -8.16 11.64 -14.87
N LEU A 472 -9.25 12.32 -15.25
CA LEU A 472 -10.13 13.00 -14.29
C LEU A 472 -10.82 11.95 -13.41
N MET A 473 -11.34 10.87 -13.99
CA MET A 473 -12.01 9.81 -13.23
C MET A 473 -11.04 9.03 -12.34
N LYS A 474 -9.79 8.82 -12.76
CA LYS A 474 -8.73 8.32 -11.86
C LYS A 474 -8.48 9.28 -10.70
N GLY A 475 -8.42 10.58 -10.99
CA GLY A 475 -8.32 11.65 -10.00
C GLY A 475 -9.46 11.64 -8.99
N VAL A 476 -10.71 11.49 -9.45
CA VAL A 476 -11.91 11.40 -8.61
C VAL A 476 -11.84 10.18 -7.69
N GLY A 477 -11.48 9.00 -8.23
CA GLY A 477 -11.33 7.79 -7.43
C GLY A 477 -10.25 7.93 -6.33
N ALA A 478 -9.10 8.48 -6.68
CA ALA A 478 -8.03 8.79 -5.71
C ALA A 478 -8.50 9.82 -4.68
N ALA A 479 -9.15 10.90 -5.11
CA ALA A 479 -9.66 11.95 -4.24
C ALA A 479 -10.71 11.44 -3.25
N SER A 480 -11.61 10.56 -3.67
CA SER A 480 -12.61 9.93 -2.81
C SER A 480 -11.96 9.21 -1.63
N ARG A 481 -10.91 8.40 -1.90
CA ARG A 481 -10.11 7.71 -0.86
C ARG A 481 -9.37 8.68 0.06
N LEU A 482 -8.87 9.80 -0.47
CA LEU A 482 -8.25 10.83 0.37
C LEU A 482 -9.26 11.56 1.25
N PHE A 483 -10.43 11.90 0.70
CA PHE A 483 -11.48 12.62 1.43
C PHE A 483 -12.11 11.76 2.52
N GLU A 484 -12.28 10.45 2.29
CA GLU A 484 -12.69 9.49 3.33
C GLU A 484 -11.77 9.58 4.55
N LEU A 485 -10.45 9.63 4.35
CA LEU A 485 -9.47 9.76 5.42
C LEU A 485 -9.40 11.19 6.00
N GLN A 486 -9.56 12.21 5.17
CA GLN A 486 -9.49 13.61 5.59
C GLN A 486 -10.68 14.03 6.45
N ASP A 487 -11.87 13.52 6.15
CA ASP A 487 -13.12 13.85 6.85
C ASP A 487 -13.36 13.01 8.09
N ARG A 488 -12.70 11.86 8.18
CA ARG A 488 -12.84 10.98 9.33
C ARG A 488 -12.45 11.71 10.62
N ARG A 489 -13.41 11.79 11.53
CA ARG A 489 -13.18 12.25 12.90
C ARG A 489 -12.87 11.02 13.77
N PRO A 490 -11.83 11.05 14.62
CA PRO A 490 -11.55 9.95 15.54
C PRO A 490 -12.72 9.78 16.51
N GLY A 491 -13.05 8.54 16.88
CA GLY A 491 -14.05 8.27 17.92
C GLY A 491 -13.54 8.73 19.29
N ILE A 492 -12.24 8.55 19.54
CA ILE A 492 -11.56 9.06 20.74
C ILE A 492 -10.74 10.31 20.38
N HIS A 493 -11.23 11.49 20.76
CA HIS A 493 -10.50 12.74 20.56
C HIS A 493 -9.28 12.85 21.48
N GLN A 494 -8.10 13.08 20.91
CA GLN A 494 -6.85 13.15 21.68
C GLN A 494 -6.74 14.41 22.58
N THR A 495 -7.39 15.52 22.23
CA THR A 495 -7.23 16.83 22.87
C THR A 495 -8.48 17.38 23.54
N VAL A 496 -9.63 16.72 23.41
CA VAL A 496 -10.89 17.13 24.04
C VAL A 496 -10.98 16.46 25.41
N GLY A 497 -11.54 17.16 26.41
CA GLY A 497 -11.73 16.66 27.77
C GLY A 497 -10.98 17.46 28.84
N LYS A 498 -11.20 17.12 30.10
CA LYS A 498 -10.56 17.78 31.25
C LYS A 498 -9.05 17.50 31.27
N PRO A 499 -8.18 18.52 31.39
CA PRO A 499 -6.73 18.30 31.43
C PRO A 499 -6.32 17.59 32.72
N VAL A 500 -5.56 16.51 32.59
CA VAL A 500 -5.07 15.70 33.71
C VAL A 500 -3.73 16.27 34.17
N LYS A 501 -3.75 16.98 35.32
CA LYS A 501 -2.53 17.50 35.94
C LYS A 501 -1.80 16.43 36.75
N SER A 502 -2.51 15.55 37.43
CA SER A 502 -1.99 14.37 38.11
C SER A 502 -3.00 13.24 37.94
N ALA A 503 -2.50 12.01 37.82
CA ALA A 503 -3.28 10.78 37.80
C ALA A 503 -3.06 9.94 39.06
N GLN A 504 -2.61 10.55 40.17
CA GLN A 504 -2.53 9.89 41.46
C GLN A 504 -3.93 9.73 42.08
N GLY A 505 -4.13 8.62 42.79
CA GLY A 505 -5.39 8.22 43.38
C GLY A 505 -5.80 6.79 43.02
N PRO A 506 -6.87 6.28 43.63
CA PRO A 506 -7.37 4.93 43.36
C PRO A 506 -7.92 4.82 41.92
N ILE A 507 -7.68 3.68 41.28
CA ILE A 507 -8.20 3.37 39.95
C ILE A 507 -9.30 2.32 40.13
N LYS A 508 -10.52 2.64 39.68
CA LYS A 508 -11.68 1.76 39.86
C LYS A 508 -12.31 1.39 38.52
N PHE A 509 -12.45 0.09 38.30
CA PHE A 509 -13.24 -0.50 37.22
C PHE A 509 -14.62 -0.84 37.80
N SER A 510 -15.68 -0.36 37.15
CA SER A 510 -17.06 -0.56 37.61
C SER A 510 -17.94 -1.13 36.50
N ASN A 511 -18.33 -2.39 36.66
CA ASN A 511 -19.14 -3.21 35.76
C ASN A 511 -18.72 -3.09 34.29
N VAL A 512 -17.42 -3.22 34.02
CA VAL A 512 -16.87 -2.96 32.69
C VAL A 512 -17.11 -4.15 31.76
N THR A 513 -17.80 -3.88 30.65
CA THR A 513 -17.98 -4.82 29.54
C THR A 513 -17.25 -4.30 28.30
N PHE A 514 -16.49 -5.15 27.63
CA PHE A 514 -15.69 -4.75 26.47
C PHE A 514 -15.49 -5.86 25.45
N ALA A 515 -15.55 -5.49 24.17
CA ALA A 515 -15.15 -6.31 23.03
C ALA A 515 -14.32 -5.46 22.07
N TYR A 516 -13.28 -6.04 21.46
CA TYR A 516 -12.50 -5.32 20.45
C TYR A 516 -13.38 -5.00 19.23
N PRO A 517 -13.34 -3.78 18.68
CA PRO A 517 -14.22 -3.40 17.57
C PRO A 517 -14.04 -4.26 16.30
N THR A 518 -12.83 -4.80 16.10
CA THR A 518 -12.52 -5.71 14.98
C THR A 518 -13.11 -7.11 15.17
N ARG A 519 -13.53 -7.47 16.38
CA ARG A 519 -14.11 -8.77 16.78
C ARG A 519 -15.24 -8.57 17.80
N PRO A 520 -16.33 -7.85 17.44
CA PRO A 520 -17.35 -7.41 18.39
C PRO A 520 -18.11 -8.57 19.05
N ALA A 521 -18.17 -9.73 18.39
CA ALA A 521 -18.87 -10.90 18.89
C ALA A 521 -18.13 -11.61 20.04
N VAL A 522 -16.82 -11.36 20.20
CA VAL A 522 -16.01 -11.94 21.28
C VAL A 522 -15.88 -10.91 22.41
N LYS A 523 -16.71 -11.06 23.45
CA LYS A 523 -16.58 -10.28 24.68
C LYS A 523 -15.33 -10.70 25.44
N ILE A 524 -14.48 -9.73 25.76
CA ILE A 524 -13.25 -9.92 26.55
C ILE A 524 -13.55 -9.72 28.04
N PHE A 525 -14.38 -8.73 28.37
CA PHE A 525 -14.83 -8.45 29.72
C PHE A 525 -16.36 -8.45 29.77
N ASN A 526 -16.92 -8.98 30.85
CA ASN A 526 -18.35 -9.12 31.07
C ASN A 526 -18.68 -8.76 32.52
N GLY A 527 -18.76 -7.47 32.84
CA GLY A 527 -18.95 -6.99 34.21
C GLY A 527 -17.69 -7.09 35.07
N LEU A 528 -16.58 -6.51 34.59
CA LEU A 528 -15.32 -6.46 35.31
C LEU A 528 -15.34 -5.37 36.40
N ASP A 529 -15.14 -5.78 37.66
CA ASP A 529 -15.19 -4.92 38.85
C ASP A 529 -13.98 -5.15 39.75
N PHE A 530 -13.15 -4.12 39.94
CA PHE A 530 -12.08 -4.10 40.95
C PHE A 530 -11.56 -2.69 41.19
N GLU A 531 -10.78 -2.54 42.26
CA GLU A 531 -10.12 -1.29 42.63
C GLU A 531 -8.62 -1.53 42.85
N ILE A 532 -7.80 -0.60 42.33
CA ILE A 532 -6.35 -0.55 42.51
C ILE A 532 -6.06 0.63 43.45
N PRO A 533 -5.56 0.38 44.67
CA PRO A 533 -5.19 1.44 45.61
C PRO A 533 -4.08 2.35 45.07
N SER A 534 -4.12 3.63 45.44
CA SER A 534 -3.08 4.58 45.05
C SER A 534 -1.71 4.19 45.61
N GLY A 535 -0.66 4.25 44.78
CA GLY A 535 0.71 3.97 45.19
C GLY A 535 1.02 2.48 45.48
N SER A 536 0.07 1.58 45.23
CA SER A 536 0.28 0.14 45.40
C SER A 536 0.89 -0.50 44.15
N ASN A 537 1.57 -1.64 44.34
CA ASN A 537 2.00 -2.52 43.26
C ASN A 537 1.00 -3.67 43.10
N VAL A 538 0.18 -3.62 42.06
CA VAL A 538 -0.86 -4.61 41.79
C VAL A 538 -0.47 -5.48 40.62
N CYS A 539 -0.64 -6.80 40.75
CA CYS A 539 -0.44 -7.75 39.67
C CYS A 539 -1.76 -8.29 39.12
N VAL A 540 -1.89 -8.28 37.80
CA VAL A 540 -3.03 -8.89 37.08
C VAL A 540 -2.57 -10.23 36.49
N VAL A 541 -3.17 -11.32 36.98
CA VAL A 541 -2.89 -12.69 36.55
C VAL A 541 -4.14 -13.32 35.96
N GLY A 542 -3.98 -14.30 35.08
CA GLY A 542 -5.10 -14.90 34.37
C GLY A 542 -4.62 -15.78 33.20
N PRO A 543 -5.49 -16.65 32.67
CA PRO A 543 -5.16 -17.54 31.57
C PRO A 543 -4.77 -16.76 30.31
N SER A 544 -4.09 -17.43 29.37
CA SER A 544 -3.79 -16.81 28.07
C SER A 544 -5.08 -16.41 27.36
N GLY A 545 -5.13 -15.19 26.81
CA GLY A 545 -6.36 -14.65 26.21
C GLY A 545 -7.42 -14.14 27.19
N GLY A 546 -7.23 -14.23 28.51
CA GLY A 546 -8.16 -13.71 29.54
C GLY A 546 -8.24 -12.18 29.66
N GLY A 547 -7.78 -11.42 28.66
CA GLY A 547 -7.92 -9.96 28.63
C GLY A 547 -6.91 -9.15 29.45
N LYS A 548 -5.84 -9.74 30.00
CA LYS A 548 -4.86 -9.02 30.86
C LYS A 548 -4.31 -7.71 30.22
N SER A 549 -3.74 -7.79 29.01
CA SER A 549 -3.24 -6.61 28.27
C SER A 549 -4.37 -5.66 27.82
N THR A 550 -5.61 -6.12 27.80
CA THR A 550 -6.78 -5.28 27.52
C THR A 550 -7.04 -4.30 28.67
N VAL A 551 -6.71 -4.66 29.93
CA VAL A 551 -6.78 -3.74 31.09
C VAL A 551 -5.89 -2.52 30.84
N ALA A 552 -4.64 -2.75 30.44
CA ALA A 552 -3.70 -1.69 30.08
C ALA A 552 -4.21 -0.84 28.90
N SER A 553 -4.79 -1.49 27.90
CA SER A 553 -5.33 -0.81 26.71
C SER A 553 -6.51 0.11 27.02
N LEU A 554 -7.39 -0.29 27.95
CA LEU A 554 -8.50 0.53 28.43
C LEU A 554 -8.02 1.69 29.31
N LEU A 555 -7.03 1.48 30.19
CA LEU A 555 -6.45 2.55 31.02
C LEU A 555 -5.73 3.63 30.20
N LEU A 556 -5.00 3.21 29.16
CA LEU A 556 -4.41 4.13 28.19
C LEU A 556 -5.46 4.77 27.26
N ARG A 557 -6.72 4.36 27.40
CA ARG A 557 -7.86 4.78 26.60
C ARG A 557 -7.57 4.65 25.11
N PHE A 558 -7.00 3.53 24.71
CA PHE A 558 -6.93 3.14 23.29
C PHE A 558 -8.31 2.76 22.76
N TYR A 559 -9.16 2.22 23.65
CA TYR A 559 -10.57 1.95 23.43
C TYR A 559 -11.37 2.49 24.62
N ASN A 560 -12.65 2.75 24.41
CA ASN A 560 -13.60 2.98 25.51
C ASN A 560 -14.30 1.65 25.83
N PRO A 561 -14.70 1.41 27.10
CA PRO A 561 -15.55 0.27 27.43
C PRO A 561 -16.90 0.38 26.71
N THR A 562 -17.52 -0.77 26.41
CA THR A 562 -18.86 -0.84 25.81
C THR A 562 -19.93 -0.45 26.83
N GLU A 563 -19.79 -0.97 28.05
CA GLU A 563 -20.63 -0.65 29.21
C GLU A 563 -19.75 -0.53 30.46
N GLY A 564 -20.26 0.12 31.49
CA GLY A 564 -19.52 0.40 32.72
C GLY A 564 -18.64 1.65 32.61
N SER A 565 -17.80 1.87 33.63
CA SER A 565 -16.92 3.03 33.69
C SER A 565 -15.58 2.71 34.35
N ILE A 566 -14.55 3.48 33.99
CA ILE A 566 -13.22 3.40 34.59
C ILE A 566 -12.89 4.77 35.15
N THR A 567 -12.64 4.86 36.44
CA THR A 567 -12.35 6.13 37.11
C THR A 567 -10.94 6.14 37.69
N ILE A 568 -10.29 7.30 37.64
CA ILE A 568 -9.02 7.57 38.33
C ILE A 568 -9.31 8.70 39.32
N ASN A 569 -9.12 8.43 40.61
CA ASN A 569 -9.43 9.35 41.70
C ASN A 569 -10.89 9.89 41.61
N GLY A 570 -11.84 9.00 41.32
CA GLY A 570 -13.26 9.32 41.19
C GLY A 570 -13.67 10.05 39.90
N VAL A 571 -12.74 10.37 39.00
CA VAL A 571 -13.04 11.02 37.72
C VAL A 571 -12.99 9.98 36.59
N ASP A 572 -14.06 9.89 35.79
CA ASP A 572 -14.12 8.99 34.63
C ASP A 572 -13.10 9.38 33.55
N ILE A 573 -12.32 8.40 33.09
CA ILE A 573 -11.33 8.55 32.02
C ILE A 573 -11.97 8.96 30.69
N SER A 574 -13.26 8.66 30.47
CA SER A 574 -14.01 9.04 29.27
C SER A 574 -14.10 10.56 29.09
N GLY A 575 -14.15 11.30 30.21
CA GLY A 575 -14.20 12.77 30.23
C GLY A 575 -12.82 13.45 30.23
N MET A 576 -11.73 12.69 30.34
CA MET A 576 -10.36 13.23 30.43
C MET A 576 -9.74 13.50 29.06
N ASN A 577 -8.81 14.46 29.02
CA ASN A 577 -7.98 14.70 27.85
C ASN A 577 -6.90 13.61 27.73
N VAL A 578 -6.98 12.82 26.65
CA VAL A 578 -6.14 11.64 26.42
C VAL A 578 -4.65 11.96 26.36
N LYS A 579 -4.24 13.08 25.75
CA LYS A 579 -2.82 13.46 25.71
C LYS A 579 -2.28 13.75 27.10
N SER A 580 -3.03 14.46 27.94
CA SER A 580 -2.62 14.74 29.32
C SER A 580 -2.64 13.48 30.18
N LEU A 581 -3.63 12.61 30.02
CA LEU A 581 -3.71 11.32 30.71
C LEU A 581 -2.49 10.45 30.36
N ARG A 582 -2.24 10.21 29.07
CA ARG A 582 -1.10 9.41 28.60
C ARG A 582 0.25 10.02 28.93
N ARG A 583 0.36 11.31 29.26
CA ARG A 583 1.61 11.90 29.78
C ARG A 583 1.89 11.47 31.22
N ARG A 584 0.86 11.14 32.00
CA ARG A 584 0.96 10.65 33.38
C ARG A 584 1.04 9.13 33.51
N ILE A 585 0.82 8.38 32.43
CA ILE A 585 0.93 6.92 32.40
C ILE A 585 2.21 6.49 31.68
N GLY A 586 3.09 5.74 32.33
CA GLY A 586 4.23 5.04 31.72
C GLY A 586 3.84 3.63 31.34
N MET A 587 4.40 3.11 30.25
CA MET A 587 4.13 1.75 29.78
C MET A 587 5.43 1.12 29.29
N VAL A 588 5.68 -0.11 29.73
CA VAL A 588 6.69 -1.01 29.17
C VAL A 588 5.94 -2.21 28.59
N SER A 589 5.98 -2.35 27.27
CA SER A 589 5.30 -3.43 26.54
C SER A 589 6.12 -4.73 26.54
N GLN A 590 5.44 -5.85 26.32
CA GLN A 590 6.04 -7.20 26.22
C GLN A 590 7.15 -7.24 25.17
N GLU A 591 6.86 -6.73 23.97
CA GLU A 591 7.83 -6.51 22.90
C GLU A 591 8.10 -5.01 22.76
N PRO A 592 9.24 -4.50 23.27
CA PRO A 592 9.56 -3.08 23.18
C PRO A 592 9.93 -2.68 21.75
N VAL A 593 9.21 -1.69 21.22
CA VAL A 593 9.50 -1.14 19.89
C VAL A 593 10.35 0.13 20.01
N LEU A 594 11.48 0.12 19.32
CA LEU A 594 12.35 1.28 19.12
C LEU A 594 12.18 1.85 17.72
N PHE A 595 12.17 3.16 17.60
CA PHE A 595 12.11 3.85 16.32
C PHE A 595 13.51 3.92 15.71
N SER A 596 13.58 3.92 14.37
CA SER A 596 14.85 4.18 13.67
C SER A 596 15.36 5.58 14.06
N GLY A 597 16.57 5.63 14.59
CA GLY A 597 17.17 6.81 15.20
C GLY A 597 18.21 6.39 16.24
N THR A 598 18.71 7.35 17.01
CA THR A 598 19.72 7.07 18.05
C THR A 598 19.10 6.48 19.32
N ILE A 599 19.92 5.89 20.18
CA ILE A 599 19.48 5.47 21.53
C ILE A 599 18.98 6.68 22.32
N ALA A 600 19.69 7.82 22.25
CA ALA A 600 19.29 9.05 22.90
C ALA A 600 17.89 9.53 22.47
N GLU A 601 17.60 9.56 21.18
CA GLU A 601 16.28 9.93 20.64
C GLU A 601 15.19 8.99 21.12
N ASN A 602 15.47 7.69 21.18
CA ASN A 602 14.53 6.68 21.65
C ASN A 602 14.21 6.84 23.14
N ILE A 603 15.18 7.19 23.98
CA ILE A 603 14.96 7.48 25.41
C ILE A 603 14.20 8.81 25.57
N ALA A 604 14.64 9.85 24.86
CA ALA A 604 14.02 11.18 24.85
C ALA A 604 12.56 11.16 24.35
N TYR A 605 12.13 10.12 23.64
CA TYR A 605 10.74 9.95 23.22
C TYR A 605 9.74 10.00 24.39
N GLY A 606 10.16 9.62 25.61
CA GLY A 606 9.34 9.73 26.82
C GLY A 606 9.10 11.19 27.26
N LYS A 607 10.08 12.08 27.02
CA LYS A 607 10.06 13.50 27.36
C LYS A 607 10.87 14.29 26.29
N PRO A 608 10.23 14.81 25.22
CA PRO A 608 10.91 15.34 24.04
C PRO A 608 11.90 16.50 24.29
N HIS A 609 11.74 17.23 25.40
CA HIS A 609 12.61 18.34 25.77
C HIS A 609 13.57 17.99 26.92
N ALA A 610 13.83 16.70 27.14
CA ALA A 610 14.78 16.24 28.14
C ALA A 610 16.21 16.69 27.80
N SER A 611 16.92 17.15 28.81
CA SER A 611 18.35 17.43 28.72
C SER A 611 19.14 16.12 28.59
N ARG A 612 20.35 16.20 28.01
CA ARG A 612 21.23 15.04 27.89
C ARG A 612 21.59 14.41 29.24
N ALA A 613 21.68 15.23 30.29
CA ALA A 613 21.90 14.75 31.66
C ALA A 613 20.73 13.90 32.18
N GLU A 614 19.48 14.31 31.93
CA GLU A 614 18.30 13.53 32.29
C GLU A 614 18.26 12.20 31.51
N ILE A 615 18.62 12.21 30.23
CA ILE A 615 18.70 10.99 29.40
C ILE A 615 19.74 10.01 29.97
N ILE A 616 20.95 10.48 30.30
CA ILE A 616 22.01 9.67 30.90
C ILE A 616 21.57 9.12 32.27
N ALA A 617 20.94 9.95 33.10
CA ALA A 617 20.44 9.54 34.41
C ALA A 617 19.38 8.44 34.28
N ALA A 618 18.44 8.58 33.34
CA ALA A 618 17.43 7.56 33.06
C ALA A 618 18.05 6.26 32.53
N ALA A 619 19.03 6.36 31.62
CA ALA A 619 19.74 5.19 31.08
C ALA A 619 20.52 4.43 32.17
N ARG A 620 21.19 5.15 33.08
CA ARG A 620 21.90 4.54 34.21
C ARG A 620 20.95 3.86 35.18
N ARG A 621 19.83 4.51 35.53
CA ARG A 621 18.79 3.92 36.39
C ARG A 621 18.13 2.68 35.77
N ALA A 622 18.14 2.58 34.44
CA ALA A 622 17.61 1.42 33.72
C ALA A 622 18.65 0.32 33.46
N ASN A 623 19.84 0.40 34.08
CA ASN A 623 20.96 -0.52 33.86
C ASN A 623 21.38 -0.64 32.39
N CYS A 624 21.36 0.46 31.64
CA CYS A 624 21.86 0.51 30.27
C CYS A 624 23.38 0.70 30.20
N SER A 625 24.16 -0.04 31.00
CA SER A 625 25.64 0.04 31.00
C SER A 625 26.25 -0.30 29.64
N PHE A 626 25.63 -1.25 28.92
CA PHE A 626 26.02 -1.69 27.57
C PHE A 626 26.12 -0.56 26.54
N ILE A 627 25.48 0.59 26.78
CA ILE A 627 25.62 1.75 25.91
C ILE A 627 27.09 2.19 25.85
N SER A 628 27.85 2.02 26.94
CA SER A 628 29.29 2.37 26.97
C SER A 628 30.15 1.44 26.12
N ASP A 629 29.66 0.24 25.82
CA ASP A 629 30.35 -0.76 25.00
C ASP A 629 30.05 -0.59 23.50
N LEU A 630 29.08 0.28 23.16
CA LEU A 630 28.76 0.61 21.78
C LEU A 630 29.72 1.70 21.24
N PRO A 631 30.21 1.59 20.00
CA PRO A 631 31.18 2.53 19.43
C PRO A 631 30.77 4.01 19.52
N ASP A 632 29.49 4.29 19.28
CA ASP A 632 28.93 5.66 19.27
C ASP A 632 28.15 6.00 20.56
N GLY A 633 28.18 5.10 21.55
CA GLY A 633 27.45 5.25 22.81
C GLY A 633 25.97 5.59 22.63
N LEU A 634 25.55 6.73 23.16
CA LEU A 634 24.16 7.21 23.06
C LEU A 634 23.72 7.57 21.63
N GLU A 635 24.67 7.86 20.74
CA GLU A 635 24.40 8.21 19.34
C GLU A 635 24.27 6.96 18.44
N THR A 636 24.47 5.76 18.98
CA THR A 636 24.33 4.53 18.21
C THR A 636 22.93 4.41 17.60
N GLN A 637 22.90 4.12 16.30
CA GLN A 637 21.67 3.92 15.54
C GLN A 637 21.08 2.54 15.82
N VAL A 638 19.83 2.46 16.26
CA VAL A 638 19.23 1.17 16.66
C VAL A 638 18.70 0.33 15.47
N GLY A 639 18.55 0.95 14.30
CA GLY A 639 17.97 0.33 13.11
C GLY A 639 16.44 0.17 13.16
N ALA A 640 15.87 -0.38 12.08
CA ALA A 640 14.41 -0.56 11.98
C ALA A 640 13.89 -1.50 13.07
N ARG A 641 12.95 -1.01 13.91
CA ARG A 641 12.42 -1.74 15.08
C ARG A 641 13.53 -2.21 16.05
N GLY A 642 14.63 -1.47 16.12
CA GLY A 642 15.76 -1.81 16.99
C GLY A 642 16.48 -3.09 16.59
N SER A 643 16.48 -3.48 15.30
CA SER A 643 17.04 -4.76 14.84
C SER A 643 18.50 -5.02 15.23
N GLN A 644 19.26 -3.99 15.60
CA GLN A 644 20.67 -4.10 16.00
C GLN A 644 20.87 -4.40 17.50
N LEU A 645 19.80 -4.47 18.29
CA LEU A 645 19.85 -4.68 19.74
C LEU A 645 19.18 -5.98 20.15
N SER A 646 19.68 -6.60 21.23
CA SER A 646 19.05 -7.78 21.84
C SER A 646 17.72 -7.43 22.50
N GLY A 647 16.86 -8.44 22.75
CA GLY A 647 15.58 -8.24 23.44
C GLY A 647 15.73 -7.52 24.78
N GLY A 648 16.68 -7.95 25.62
CA GLY A 648 16.98 -7.33 26.92
C GLY A 648 17.46 -5.89 26.81
N GLN A 649 18.28 -5.57 25.82
CA GLN A 649 18.71 -4.19 25.56
C GLN A 649 17.54 -3.29 25.16
N LYS A 650 16.63 -3.76 24.29
CA LYS A 650 15.42 -3.02 23.92
C LYS A 650 14.52 -2.77 25.13
N GLN A 651 14.39 -3.76 26.00
CA GLN A 651 13.60 -3.68 27.23
C GLN A 651 14.14 -2.61 28.17
N ARG A 652 15.46 -2.61 28.43
CA ARG A 652 16.12 -1.61 29.28
C ARG A 652 16.00 -0.20 28.70
N ILE A 653 16.09 -0.02 27.38
CA ILE A 653 15.84 1.28 26.74
C ILE A 653 14.37 1.73 26.91
N ALA A 654 13.41 0.82 26.82
CA ALA A 654 12.00 1.14 27.07
C ALA A 654 11.74 1.48 28.55
N ILE A 655 12.42 0.82 29.48
CA ILE A 655 12.40 1.16 30.90
C ILE A 655 13.00 2.55 31.13
N ALA A 656 14.14 2.87 30.51
CA ALA A 656 14.73 4.21 30.54
C ALA A 656 13.76 5.28 30.02
N ARG A 657 13.03 4.99 28.92
CA ARG A 657 11.98 5.86 28.37
C ARG A 657 10.84 6.08 29.36
N ALA A 658 10.42 5.04 30.10
CA ALA A 658 9.40 5.14 31.13
C ALA A 658 9.90 5.93 32.36
N LEU A 659 11.15 5.68 32.80
CA LEU A 659 11.81 6.39 33.90
C LEU A 659 11.95 7.89 33.62
N LEU A 660 12.36 8.26 32.41
CA LEU A 660 12.51 9.66 32.01
C LEU A 660 11.19 10.44 32.06
N LYS A 661 10.08 9.73 31.84
CA LYS A 661 8.74 10.30 31.82
C LYS A 661 8.20 10.64 33.21
N ASP A 662 8.70 9.97 34.25
CA ASP A 662 8.27 10.11 35.64
C ASP A 662 6.73 10.03 35.81
N PRO A 663 6.13 8.87 35.54
CA PRO A 663 4.67 8.72 35.48
C PRO A 663 4.03 8.50 36.86
N ASP A 664 2.80 8.96 37.03
CA ASP A 664 1.97 8.68 38.22
C ASP A 664 1.46 7.23 38.24
N ILE A 665 1.23 6.65 37.05
CA ILE A 665 0.78 5.26 36.86
C ILE A 665 1.79 4.56 35.96
N LEU A 666 2.31 3.41 36.37
CA LEU A 666 3.24 2.59 35.61
C LEU A 666 2.58 1.26 35.21
N ILE A 667 2.58 0.95 33.92
CA ILE A 667 2.08 -0.32 33.39
C ILE A 667 3.27 -1.15 32.89
N LEU A 668 3.39 -2.37 33.41
CA LEU A 668 4.40 -3.35 33.01
C LEU A 668 3.68 -4.55 32.39
N ASP A 669 3.70 -4.67 31.07
CA ASP A 669 3.06 -5.77 30.34
C ASP A 669 4.10 -6.82 29.98
N GLU A 670 4.16 -7.89 30.76
CA GLU A 670 5.11 -9.01 30.60
C GLU A 670 6.57 -8.59 30.35
N ALA A 671 7.05 -7.57 31.08
CA ALA A 671 8.34 -6.94 30.82
C ALA A 671 9.58 -7.84 31.01
N THR A 672 9.40 -9.11 31.39
CA THR A 672 10.47 -10.08 31.60
C THR A 672 10.29 -11.38 30.82
N SER A 673 9.14 -11.63 30.14
CA SER A 673 8.78 -12.99 29.69
C SER A 673 9.68 -13.56 28.58
N ALA A 674 10.33 -12.70 27.78
CA ALA A 674 11.13 -13.08 26.61
C ALA A 674 12.64 -12.82 26.76
N LEU A 675 13.16 -12.82 28.00
CA LEU A 675 14.56 -12.51 28.31
C LEU A 675 15.36 -13.73 28.78
N ASP A 676 16.64 -13.76 28.40
CA ASP A 676 17.66 -14.63 28.99
C ASP A 676 17.89 -14.29 30.48
N ALA A 677 18.42 -15.24 31.25
CA ALA A 677 18.53 -15.13 32.70
C ALA A 677 19.39 -13.94 33.17
N GLU A 678 20.45 -13.61 32.44
CA GLU A 678 21.32 -12.46 32.74
C GLU A 678 20.56 -11.15 32.48
N SER A 679 19.97 -11.00 31.29
CA SER A 679 19.16 -9.83 30.95
C SER A 679 17.96 -9.66 31.88
N GLU A 680 17.31 -10.74 32.30
CA GLU A 680 16.22 -10.73 33.27
C GLU A 680 16.66 -10.10 34.59
N THR A 681 17.82 -10.50 35.11
CA THR A 681 18.31 -10.01 36.41
C THR A 681 18.52 -8.50 36.36
N LEU A 682 19.18 -8.02 35.31
CA LEU A 682 19.43 -6.58 35.09
C LEU A 682 18.13 -5.78 34.89
N VAL A 683 17.15 -6.35 34.19
CA VAL A 683 15.83 -5.73 33.97
C VAL A 683 15.04 -5.70 35.27
N ASN A 684 15.04 -6.77 36.06
CA ASN A 684 14.36 -6.83 37.35
C ASN A 684 14.93 -5.82 38.36
N GLU A 685 16.25 -5.61 38.35
CA GLU A 685 16.89 -4.58 39.18
C GLU A 685 16.45 -3.16 38.74
N ALA A 686 16.44 -2.90 37.43
CA ALA A 686 15.95 -1.64 36.88
C ALA A 686 14.46 -1.39 37.22
N LEU A 687 13.62 -2.44 37.17
CA LEU A 687 12.22 -2.40 37.57
C LEU A 687 12.05 -2.19 39.09
N ALA A 688 12.91 -2.78 39.92
CA ALA A 688 12.86 -2.57 41.37
C ALA A 688 13.04 -1.08 41.73
N GLY A 689 13.88 -0.36 40.99
CA GLY A 689 14.02 1.09 41.13
C GLY A 689 12.77 1.90 40.74
N LEU A 690 11.93 1.37 39.83
CA LEU A 690 10.64 1.94 39.46
C LEU A 690 9.55 1.64 40.50
N LEU A 691 9.55 0.43 41.06
CA LEU A 691 8.56 -0.05 42.03
C LEU A 691 8.67 0.63 43.41
N ARG A 692 9.84 1.18 43.76
CA ARG A 692 10.06 1.96 44.99
C ARG A 692 9.61 3.43 44.87
N GLY A 693 9.02 3.81 43.74
CA GLY A 693 8.57 5.17 43.47
C GLY A 693 7.27 5.54 44.18
N HIS A 694 6.74 6.71 43.84
CA HIS A 694 5.44 7.23 44.31
C HIS A 694 4.28 6.82 43.39
N ASN A 695 4.54 5.95 42.43
CA ASN A 695 3.69 5.60 41.30
C ASN A 695 2.84 4.36 41.62
N THR A 696 1.58 4.37 41.17
CA THR A 696 0.74 3.17 41.18
C THR A 696 1.22 2.23 40.07
N THR A 697 1.67 1.03 40.40
CA THR A 697 2.22 0.08 39.41
C THR A 697 1.23 -1.04 39.13
N ILE A 698 0.99 -1.32 37.85
CA ILE A 698 0.14 -2.39 37.35
C ILE A 698 1.01 -3.33 36.54
N SER A 699 1.25 -4.52 37.08
CA SER A 699 2.09 -5.54 36.47
C SER A 699 1.24 -6.68 35.91
N ILE A 700 1.28 -6.89 34.59
CA ILE A 700 0.74 -8.08 33.94
C ILE A 700 1.89 -9.07 33.85
N ALA A 701 1.86 -10.13 34.65
CA ALA A 701 2.98 -11.04 34.77
C ALA A 701 2.56 -12.51 34.76
N HIS A 702 3.44 -13.33 34.17
CA HIS A 702 3.40 -14.79 34.25
C HIS A 702 4.53 -15.35 35.14
N ARG A 703 5.48 -14.51 35.57
CA ARG A 703 6.61 -14.93 36.41
C ARG A 703 6.26 -14.77 37.88
N LEU A 704 6.47 -15.86 38.64
CA LEU A 704 6.21 -15.92 40.06
C LEU A 704 6.96 -14.85 40.88
N SER A 705 8.17 -14.48 40.45
CA SER A 705 8.99 -13.44 41.09
C SER A 705 8.29 -12.08 41.12
N THR A 706 7.62 -11.69 40.03
CA THR A 706 6.86 -10.44 39.94
C THR A 706 5.55 -10.54 40.73
N ILE A 707 4.88 -11.68 40.65
CA ILE A 707 3.61 -11.93 41.35
C ILE A 707 3.81 -11.87 42.88
N LYS A 708 4.86 -12.52 43.41
CA LYS A 708 5.18 -12.53 44.84
C LYS A 708 5.50 -11.14 45.43
N ARG A 709 6.02 -10.23 44.61
CA ARG A 709 6.42 -8.87 45.01
C ARG A 709 5.26 -7.86 44.96
N SER A 710 4.07 -8.31 44.58
CA SER A 710 2.91 -7.43 44.44
C SER A 710 2.14 -7.37 45.75
N ASP A 711 1.70 -6.17 46.13
CA ASP A 711 0.92 -5.92 47.34
C ASP A 711 -0.45 -6.61 47.24
N GLN A 712 -1.00 -6.63 46.02
CA GLN A 712 -2.30 -7.20 45.70
C GLN A 712 -2.25 -7.91 44.34
N ILE A 713 -2.94 -9.03 44.25
CA ILE A 713 -3.08 -9.84 43.04
C ILE A 713 -4.55 -9.84 42.65
N ILE A 714 -4.83 -9.57 41.38
CA ILE A 714 -6.15 -9.64 40.76
C ILE A 714 -6.13 -10.81 39.77
N VAL A 715 -6.93 -11.82 40.03
CA VAL A 715 -7.05 -13.02 39.18
C VAL A 715 -8.23 -12.84 38.24
N LEU A 716 -7.98 -12.85 36.94
CA LEU A 716 -9.00 -12.80 35.90
C LEU A 716 -9.41 -14.21 35.46
N ASN A 717 -10.72 -14.44 35.36
CA ASN A 717 -11.29 -15.65 34.79
C ASN A 717 -11.40 -15.60 33.26
N THR A 718 -11.56 -16.75 32.63
CA THR A 718 -11.76 -16.90 31.18
C THR A 718 -13.03 -16.21 30.66
N GLU A 719 -14.00 -15.97 31.54
CA GLU A 719 -15.27 -15.27 31.26
C GLU A 719 -15.13 -13.74 31.30
N GLY A 720 -13.95 -13.22 31.65
CA GLY A 720 -13.69 -11.77 31.68
C GLY A 720 -14.17 -11.06 32.94
N THR A 721 -14.35 -11.80 34.04
CA THR A 721 -14.68 -11.32 35.39
C THR A 721 -13.51 -11.49 36.34
N VAL A 722 -13.56 -10.84 37.50
CA VAL A 722 -12.58 -11.05 38.56
C VAL A 722 -12.94 -12.31 39.35
N ALA A 723 -12.01 -13.26 39.43
CA ALA A 723 -12.16 -14.50 40.17
C ALA A 723 -11.90 -14.27 41.66
N GLU A 724 -10.74 -13.67 41.95
CA GLU A 724 -10.17 -13.53 43.28
C GLU A 724 -9.32 -12.28 43.35
N ILE A 725 -9.31 -11.65 44.53
CA ILE A 725 -8.46 -10.51 44.84
C ILE A 725 -7.85 -10.76 46.23
N GLY A 726 -6.54 -10.64 46.36
CA GLY A 726 -5.87 -10.80 47.65
C GLY A 726 -4.36 -10.64 47.58
N SER A 727 -3.70 -10.71 48.72
CA SER A 727 -2.23 -10.79 48.77
C SER A 727 -1.75 -12.19 48.36
N TYR A 728 -0.49 -12.30 47.94
CA TYR A 728 0.13 -13.58 47.59
C TYR A 728 -0.03 -14.63 48.70
N ALA A 729 0.23 -14.25 49.95
CA ALA A 729 0.16 -15.16 51.09
C ALA A 729 -1.27 -15.70 51.32
N GLN A 730 -2.29 -14.86 51.15
CA GLN A 730 -3.69 -15.25 51.30
C GLN A 730 -4.15 -16.20 50.19
N LEU A 731 -3.83 -15.88 48.94
CA LEU A 731 -4.29 -16.66 47.79
C LEU A 731 -3.55 -18.01 47.67
N ALA A 732 -2.26 -18.04 48.01
CA ALA A 732 -1.45 -19.27 47.97
C ALA A 732 -1.74 -20.23 49.14
N ALA A 733 -2.26 -19.73 50.27
CA ALA A 733 -2.63 -20.58 51.40
C ALA A 733 -3.85 -21.46 51.10
N ASN A 734 -4.74 -21.00 50.22
CA ASN A 734 -5.91 -21.76 49.77
C ASN A 734 -5.56 -22.58 48.52
N LYS A 735 -5.51 -23.91 48.65
CA LYS A 735 -5.19 -24.80 47.52
C LYS A 735 -6.29 -24.85 46.46
N ASP A 736 -7.54 -24.58 46.84
CA ASP A 736 -8.68 -24.59 45.91
C ASP A 736 -8.88 -23.24 45.19
N SER A 737 -8.04 -22.25 45.51
CA SER A 737 -8.12 -20.91 44.92
C SER A 737 -7.88 -20.95 43.41
N ALA A 738 -8.56 -20.06 42.68
CA ALA A 738 -8.34 -19.88 41.25
C ALA A 738 -6.88 -19.50 40.97
N PHE A 739 -6.26 -18.71 41.86
CA PHE A 739 -4.84 -18.40 41.82
C PHE A 739 -3.95 -19.64 41.90
N SER A 740 -4.14 -20.49 42.92
CA SER A 740 -3.31 -21.67 43.16
C SER A 740 -3.41 -22.66 42.00
N ARG A 741 -4.61 -22.90 41.48
CA ARG A 741 -4.82 -23.74 40.28
C ARG A 741 -4.14 -23.18 39.03
N LEU A 742 -4.18 -21.85 38.86
CA LEU A 742 -3.52 -21.20 37.73
C LEU A 742 -2.00 -21.28 37.84
N MET A 743 -1.45 -21.11 39.04
CA MET A 743 -0.02 -21.27 39.29
C MET A 743 0.42 -22.73 39.11
N GLU A 744 -0.35 -23.69 39.61
CA GLU A 744 -0.08 -25.12 39.43
C GLU A 744 -0.07 -25.48 37.94
N TRP A 745 -1.08 -25.04 37.19
CA TRP A 745 -1.17 -25.24 35.74
C TRP A 745 0.00 -24.58 34.98
N GLN A 746 0.47 -23.41 35.43
CA GLN A 746 1.63 -22.74 34.83
C GLN A 746 2.95 -23.43 35.17
N MET A 747 3.07 -24.00 36.37
CA MET A 747 4.26 -24.72 36.82
C MET A 747 4.34 -26.13 36.23
N SER A 748 3.19 -26.78 35.97
CA SER A 748 3.11 -28.10 35.34
C SER A 748 3.22 -28.06 33.82
N GLY A 749 3.42 -26.89 33.22
CA GLY A 749 3.55 -26.74 31.76
C GLY A 749 2.25 -26.97 30.98
N GLY A 750 1.10 -27.01 31.65
CA GLY A 750 -0.19 -27.24 31.03
C GLY A 750 -0.65 -28.70 30.97
N ASP A 751 0.15 -29.64 31.47
CA ASP A 751 -0.29 -31.04 31.62
C ASP A 751 -1.30 -31.13 32.76
N VAL A 752 -2.51 -31.60 32.42
CA VAL A 752 -3.50 -32.01 33.41
C VAL A 752 -2.97 -33.30 34.05
N PRO A 753 -2.75 -33.38 35.36
CA PRO A 753 -2.68 -34.66 36.01
C PRO A 753 -4.11 -35.21 36.00
N GLU A 754 -4.49 -35.88 34.91
CA GLU A 754 -5.62 -36.79 34.98
C GLU A 754 -5.28 -37.78 36.09
N LYS A 755 -6.02 -37.69 37.18
CA LYS A 755 -6.04 -38.70 38.22
C LYS A 755 -6.66 -39.95 37.59
N ARG A 756 -5.87 -40.68 36.80
CA ARG A 756 -6.23 -42.03 36.37
C ARG A 756 -6.49 -42.82 37.65
N PRO A 757 -7.69 -43.38 37.85
CA PRO A 757 -7.91 -44.30 38.95
C PRO A 757 -6.86 -45.41 38.84
N SER A 758 -6.12 -45.65 39.92
CA SER A 758 -5.25 -46.81 40.01
C SER A 758 -6.14 -48.05 39.97
N ALA A 759 -6.32 -48.58 38.76
CA ALA A 759 -6.75 -49.94 38.53
C ALA A 759 -5.54 -50.65 37.92
N ALA A 760 -5.07 -51.67 38.63
CA ALA A 760 -4.03 -52.57 38.18
C ALA A 760 -4.46 -53.20 36.83
N ALA A 761 -3.84 -52.73 35.75
CA ALA A 761 -3.90 -53.39 34.45
C ALA A 761 -2.46 -53.49 33.95
N ALA A 762 -2.08 -54.71 33.59
CA ALA A 762 -0.73 -55.10 33.20
C ALA A 762 -0.19 -54.17 32.11
N HIS A 763 1.04 -53.69 32.31
CA HIS A 763 1.80 -53.07 31.23
C HIS A 763 2.09 -54.16 30.20
N ILE A 764 1.36 -54.13 29.08
CA ILE A 764 1.72 -54.87 27.88
C ILE A 764 3.01 -54.21 27.37
N THR A 765 4.07 -55.01 27.24
CA THR A 765 5.37 -54.53 26.78
C THR A 765 5.29 -54.16 25.30
N GLU A 766 6.09 -53.19 24.84
CA GLU A 766 6.14 -52.74 23.44
C GLU A 766 6.33 -53.90 22.44
N ALA A 767 6.97 -54.99 22.89
CA ALA A 767 7.08 -56.25 22.14
C ALA A 767 5.73 -56.96 21.92
N GLU A 768 4.86 -57.03 22.93
CA GLU A 768 3.55 -57.67 22.82
C GLU A 768 2.57 -56.83 21.98
N TYR A 769 2.73 -55.51 21.95
CA TYR A 769 1.93 -54.63 21.08
C TYR A 769 2.29 -54.84 19.60
N MET A 770 3.59 -54.96 19.30
CA MET A 770 4.09 -55.27 17.96
C MET A 770 3.67 -56.68 17.49
N GLU A 771 3.50 -57.62 18.42
CA GLU A 771 3.05 -58.98 18.12
C GLU A 771 1.54 -59.03 17.85
N GLN A 772 0.76 -58.20 18.54
CA GLN A 772 -0.67 -58.00 18.25
C GLN A 772 -0.92 -57.26 16.93
N GLU A 773 -0.11 -56.26 16.58
CA GLU A 773 -0.19 -55.62 15.25
C GLU A 773 0.14 -56.61 14.13
N ARG A 774 1.18 -57.45 14.29
CA ARG A 774 1.47 -58.49 13.30
C ARG A 774 0.36 -59.51 13.15
N GLN A 775 -0.27 -59.91 14.25
CA GLN A 775 -1.41 -60.85 14.19
C GLN A 775 -2.60 -60.23 13.46
N LYS A 776 -2.85 -58.92 13.65
CA LYS A 776 -3.86 -58.19 12.88
C LYS A 776 -3.51 -58.09 11.39
N ASP A 777 -2.26 -57.77 11.07
CA ASP A 777 -1.81 -57.70 9.68
C ASP A 777 -1.88 -59.07 9.00
N GLU A 778 -1.57 -60.17 9.72
CA GLU A 778 -1.74 -61.54 9.23
C GLU A 778 -3.21 -61.92 9.06
N GLU A 779 -4.11 -61.54 9.97
CA GLU A 779 -5.55 -61.77 9.84
C GLU A 779 -6.16 -61.00 8.65
N GLU A 780 -5.78 -59.74 8.44
CA GLU A 780 -6.22 -58.94 7.28
C GLU A 780 -5.70 -59.52 5.95
N LEU A 781 -4.47 -60.04 5.92
CA LEU A 781 -3.92 -60.72 4.75
C LEU A 781 -4.65 -62.03 4.43
N ILE A 782 -5.06 -62.80 5.45
CA ILE A 782 -5.85 -64.02 5.29
C ILE A 782 -7.26 -63.69 4.77
N GLU A 783 -7.89 -62.63 5.28
CA GLU A 783 -9.20 -62.17 4.79
C GLU A 783 -9.13 -61.68 3.34
N GLU A 784 -8.05 -60.99 2.93
CA GLU A 784 -7.84 -60.60 1.53
C GLU A 784 -7.58 -61.80 0.60
N GLU A 785 -6.88 -62.84 1.06
CA GLU A 785 -6.67 -64.07 0.28
C GLU A 785 -7.97 -64.88 0.13
N GLU A 786 -8.77 -65.02 1.19
CA GLU A 786 -10.09 -65.66 1.12
C GLU A 786 -11.05 -64.91 0.18
N HIS A 787 -10.99 -63.57 0.16
CA HIS A 787 -11.80 -62.77 -0.76
C HIS A 787 -11.38 -62.98 -2.22
N LYS A 788 -10.07 -63.03 -2.50
CA LYS A 788 -9.57 -63.33 -3.86
C LYS A 788 -9.91 -64.74 -4.32
N GLU A 789 -9.89 -65.73 -3.42
CA GLU A 789 -10.29 -67.12 -3.76
C GLU A 789 -11.79 -67.21 -4.11
N LYS A 790 -12.66 -66.52 -3.35
CA LYS A 790 -14.10 -66.45 -3.63
C LYS A 790 -14.39 -65.74 -4.95
N ASP A 791 -13.65 -64.68 -5.28
CA ASP A 791 -13.79 -63.97 -6.55
C ASP A 791 -13.35 -64.85 -7.74
N LEU A 792 -12.25 -65.60 -7.60
CA LEU A 792 -11.78 -66.56 -8.62
C LEU A 792 -12.73 -67.75 -8.84
N GLU A 793 -13.38 -68.26 -7.79
CA GLU A 793 -14.42 -69.29 -7.90
C GLU A 793 -15.70 -68.76 -8.58
N SER A 794 -16.04 -67.49 -8.34
CA SER A 794 -17.19 -66.84 -8.98
C SER A 794 -16.97 -66.63 -10.49
N GLU A 795 -15.76 -66.20 -10.91
CA GLU A 795 -15.41 -66.03 -12.33
C GLU A 795 -15.31 -67.36 -13.09
N THR A 796 -14.83 -68.43 -12.44
CA THR A 796 -14.82 -69.78 -13.07
C THR A 796 -16.20 -70.41 -13.18
N THR A 797 -17.16 -70.01 -12.33
CA THR A 797 -18.55 -70.47 -12.41
C THR A 797 -19.31 -69.74 -13.51
N GLU A 798 -19.06 -68.43 -13.72
CA GLU A 798 -19.64 -67.67 -14.84
C GLU A 798 -19.07 -68.08 -16.21
N GLN A 799 -17.80 -68.49 -16.30
CA GLN A 799 -17.21 -69.01 -17.55
C GLN A 799 -17.65 -70.43 -17.93
N LYS A 800 -18.23 -71.21 -17.00
CA LYS A 800 -18.86 -72.52 -17.31
C LYS A 800 -20.33 -72.41 -17.69
N GLN A 801 -20.96 -71.25 -17.48
CA GLN A 801 -22.36 -70.98 -17.84
C GLN A 801 -22.50 -70.12 -19.12
N ARG A 802 -21.39 -69.72 -19.75
CA ARG A 802 -21.31 -69.17 -21.11
C ARG A 802 -20.64 -70.19 -22.02
#